data_AF-A0A310SIU1-F1
#
_entry.id   AF-A0A310SIU1-F1
#
_cell.length_a   1.000
_cell.length_b   1.000
_cell.length_c   1.000
_cell.angle_alpha   90.00
_cell.angle_beta   90.00
_cell.angle_gamma   90.00
#
_symmetry.space_group_name_H-M   'P 1'
#
loop_
_entity.id
_entity.type
_entity.pdbx_description
1 polymer ?
#
loop_
_entity_poly.entity_id
_entity_poly.type
_entity_poly.pdbx_seq_one_letter_code
_entity_poly.pdbx_strand_id
1 'polypeptide(L)'
;MTQRSAMSPQTYKNHITAKAMSSNGYTGTETPIKEFKNHSSPSMPWFGMDIGGTLCKLVYFEPKDITRDEADAEVETLKNIRRYLTKNSAYGKTGHRDTHLQMDNICIRGRRGTLHFIRFPTSEMGNFLALARSKGMANLVTTVCATGGGAYKFEKNFKQEVNMNLAKFDELDSLIRGMLYIETTNPHECYYWSHPTDDSKCQKIPYDFSEPYPFVLVNIGSGVSILGVYGPENFKRISGTSLGGGTFLGLCCLLTGCNTFEEAIELATGGDNTRVDKLVKDIYGGDYGPFGLPGDLVASSALCLNYMCSFGQMNSKDRRNTVSKEDLARATLVTITNNIGSIARMCAVNEKIERVVFAGNFLRVNPISMKLLAYAMDYWSKGTMKALFLEHEGYFGAVGCLLQFKGETNGPKKAKVPNTVDGVDTTKMNREQLEIYAHKILEEMEREREERNFFQLERDKIRTFWEITKHQLDEAHATVRNKEREKEELSEKHEAELKLYKQKVKHLMYEHQTNLSETKAEHMVALKMAQDDHTLQENELIKDKRELKRLQKEQDLAHINEIKALKLQHMEDTDKLIKQFETEAAEMEQKYEQKLTSQYESLTLKHRMEITEVEERKNTQIANLIKNHEIAFAEMKTYYNDITLNNLSLIKSMKDQMDEMRNNEERMKKQVRELTTENKKYSADIKMHEESLANFTRQLANYEKDKQSLINTKKRLAITNKDFENLKWENEVLELRFEKCQSERNELHSRFVAAILELQQKTGLKNVLLEKKLEKLSDLLEQREAQISEVLAAAQLDPMAVINANKKLENMLNRKNSAIQDLQYELAKVCKAHDDLLRTYEAKLQEYGIPKSELGFQPLKVKAITAKLGLGPAGLVTMNH
;
A
#
# COMPACT_ATOMS: atom_id res chain seq x y z
N MET A 1 50.76 -10.08 50.52
CA MET A 1 51.42 -8.76 50.63
C MET A 1 50.42 -7.73 50.11
N THR A 2 49.75 -6.91 50.95
CA THR A 2 50.22 -5.71 51.68
C THR A 2 50.51 -4.51 50.75
N GLN A 3 49.95 -3.31 50.92
CA GLN A 3 48.97 -2.84 51.91
C GLN A 3 48.25 -1.52 51.48
N ARG A 4 47.07 -1.27 52.08
CA ARG A 4 46.42 0.00 52.53
C ARG A 4 47.09 1.36 52.16
N SER A 5 46.40 2.49 51.94
CA SER A 5 45.00 2.98 52.22
C SER A 5 44.51 3.88 51.05
N ALA A 6 43.45 4.71 51.03
CA ALA A 6 42.33 5.15 51.90
C ALA A 6 41.19 5.71 50.96
N MET A 7 40.05 6.33 51.35
CA MET A 7 39.40 6.63 52.64
C MET A 7 37.85 6.53 52.52
N SER A 8 37.10 7.65 52.46
CA SER A 8 35.61 7.69 52.39
C SER A 8 35.08 9.04 51.87
N PRO A 9 33.94 9.09 51.14
CA PRO A 9 33.32 10.34 50.65
C PRO A 9 32.51 11.10 51.73
N GLN A 10 32.37 12.42 51.60
CA GLN A 10 31.62 13.31 52.51
C GLN A 10 30.56 14.16 51.80
N THR A 11 29.55 14.61 52.57
CA THR A 11 28.34 15.28 52.08
C THR A 11 28.23 16.74 52.54
N TYR A 12 28.29 17.69 51.61
CA TYR A 12 27.85 19.10 51.75
C TYR A 12 27.30 19.55 50.37
N LYS A 13 26.14 20.21 50.14
CA LYS A 13 25.21 21.06 50.93
C LYS A 13 25.61 22.55 51.01
N ASN A 14 24.60 23.43 50.88
CA ASN A 14 24.62 24.92 50.90
C ASN A 14 25.07 25.60 49.58
N HIS A 15 24.66 26.82 49.19
CA HIS A 15 23.73 27.84 49.75
C HIS A 15 22.95 28.55 48.62
N ILE A 16 21.68 28.90 48.87
CA ILE A 16 21.11 30.24 48.58
C ILE A 16 20.30 30.68 49.82
N THR A 17 20.29 31.97 50.14
CA THR A 17 19.80 32.55 51.40
C THR A 17 18.38 33.13 51.32
N ALA A 18 17.70 33.22 52.46
CA ALA A 18 16.41 33.90 52.59
C ALA A 18 16.29 34.68 53.91
N LYS A 19 16.03 35.99 53.83
CA LYS A 19 15.34 36.76 54.90
C LYS A 19 15.01 38.20 54.47
N ALA A 20 13.72 38.55 54.47
CA ALA A 20 13.15 39.81 54.99
C ALA A 20 11.63 39.86 54.75
N MET A 21 10.82 39.98 55.80
CA MET A 21 9.37 40.23 55.71
C MET A 21 8.91 41.12 56.86
N SER A 22 8.43 42.32 56.53
CA SER A 22 7.64 43.24 57.36
C SER A 22 7.25 44.43 56.46
N SER A 23 6.03 44.96 56.45
CA SER A 23 4.84 44.64 57.25
C SER A 23 3.55 45.11 56.55
N ASN A 24 2.41 44.59 57.04
CA ASN A 24 1.01 45.04 56.95
C ASN A 24 0.72 46.37 56.23
N GLY A 25 -0.31 46.52 55.39
CA GLY A 25 -1.39 45.58 55.00
C GLY A 25 -2.77 46.27 54.98
N TYR A 26 -3.76 45.70 54.30
CA TYR A 26 -5.17 46.09 54.45
C TYR A 26 -6.14 44.92 54.21
N THR A 27 -7.32 45.02 54.79
CA THR A 27 -8.38 44.01 54.85
C THR A 27 -8.89 43.53 53.50
N GLY A 28 -8.85 42.23 53.24
CA GLY A 28 -9.59 41.61 52.15
C GLY A 28 -11.07 41.45 52.52
N THR A 29 -11.94 42.31 52.01
CA THR A 29 -13.39 42.13 52.08
C THR A 29 -13.84 41.08 51.07
N GLU A 30 -14.61 40.09 51.53
CA GLU A 30 -15.30 39.18 50.63
C GLU A 30 -16.28 39.96 49.73
N THR A 31 -16.15 39.79 48.41
CA THR A 31 -17.19 40.20 47.45
C THR A 31 -17.57 38.98 46.61
N PRO A 32 -18.87 38.70 46.38
CA PRO A 32 -19.28 37.43 45.80
C PRO A 32 -18.77 37.24 44.37
N ILE A 33 -18.38 36.00 44.05
CA ILE A 33 -18.22 35.56 42.66
C ILE A 33 -19.59 35.71 42.00
N LYS A 34 -19.72 36.71 41.11
CA LYS A 34 -20.94 36.87 40.30
C LYS A 34 -21.10 35.63 39.42
N GLU A 35 -22.20 34.93 39.62
CA GLU A 35 -22.57 33.75 38.83
C GLU A 35 -22.55 34.10 37.33
N PHE A 36 -21.68 33.40 36.58
CA PHE A 36 -21.77 33.43 35.12
C PHE A 36 -23.06 32.71 34.71
N LYS A 37 -24.02 33.47 34.17
CA LYS A 37 -25.34 32.97 33.79
C LYS A 37 -25.23 31.80 32.81
N ASN A 38 -26.02 30.76 33.05
CA ASN A 38 -26.08 29.52 32.26
C ASN A 38 -25.88 29.72 30.76
N HIS A 39 -24.74 29.26 30.23
CA HIS A 39 -24.70 28.75 28.86
C HIS A 39 -25.37 27.38 28.85
N SER A 40 -26.38 27.21 27.99
CA SER A 40 -27.11 25.93 27.88
C SER A 40 -26.22 24.86 27.23
N SER A 41 -25.85 23.85 28.00
CA SER A 41 -25.15 22.65 27.49
C SER A 41 -25.95 21.99 26.37
N PRO A 42 -25.30 21.50 25.28
CA PRO A 42 -26.00 20.85 24.18
C PRO A 42 -26.65 19.54 24.64
N SER A 43 -27.91 19.32 24.23
CA SER A 43 -28.75 18.22 24.68
C SER A 43 -28.11 16.85 24.50
N MET A 44 -28.13 16.05 25.56
CA MET A 44 -27.66 14.66 25.60
C MET A 44 -28.59 13.72 24.82
N PRO A 45 -28.15 12.48 24.48
CA PRO A 45 -26.80 11.91 24.65
C PRO A 45 -25.77 12.37 23.62
N TRP A 46 -24.49 12.32 23.98
CA TRP A 46 -23.39 12.60 23.07
C TRP A 46 -22.83 11.30 22.47
N PHE A 47 -22.88 11.20 21.15
CA PHE A 47 -22.35 10.09 20.36
C PHE A 47 -21.40 10.60 19.27
N GLY A 48 -20.29 9.90 19.07
CA GLY A 48 -19.47 9.98 17.85
C GLY A 48 -19.41 8.61 17.18
N MET A 49 -19.47 8.57 15.85
CA MET A 49 -19.63 7.33 15.09
C MET A 49 -18.74 7.31 13.85
N ASP A 50 -17.88 6.30 13.73
CA ASP A 50 -17.12 6.02 12.51
C ASP A 50 -17.80 4.88 11.75
N ILE A 51 -18.46 5.20 10.63
CA ILE A 51 -19.08 4.21 9.74
C ILE A 51 -18.07 3.78 8.67
N GLY A 52 -17.08 3.00 9.09
CA GLY A 52 -16.09 2.39 8.19
C GLY A 52 -16.69 1.33 7.24
N GLY A 53 -15.92 0.91 6.24
CA GLY A 53 -16.40 -0.02 5.19
C GLY A 53 -16.89 -1.38 5.71
N THR A 54 -16.14 -2.00 6.63
CA THR A 54 -16.47 -3.32 7.22
C THR A 54 -17.09 -3.22 8.61
N LEU A 55 -16.63 -2.27 9.43
CA LEU A 55 -17.05 -2.11 10.83
C LEU A 55 -17.44 -0.66 11.11
N CYS A 56 -18.64 -0.50 11.66
CA CYS A 56 -19.10 0.70 12.33
C CYS A 56 -18.61 0.70 13.78
N LYS A 57 -18.11 1.84 14.26
CA LYS A 57 -17.74 2.06 15.67
C LYS A 57 -18.54 3.22 16.22
N LEU A 58 -19.07 3.06 17.41
CA LEU A 58 -19.85 4.04 18.16
C LEU A 58 -19.15 4.28 19.49
N VAL A 59 -18.82 5.54 19.76
CA VAL A 59 -18.31 5.98 21.06
C VAL A 59 -19.44 6.73 21.77
N TYR A 60 -19.72 6.29 23.01
CA TYR A 60 -20.73 6.87 23.88
C TYR A 60 -20.06 7.46 25.13
N PHE A 61 -20.28 8.75 25.38
CA PHE A 61 -19.90 9.38 26.64
C PHE A 61 -21.06 9.30 27.64
N GLU A 62 -20.82 8.67 28.79
CA GLU A 62 -21.76 8.52 29.89
C GLU A 62 -21.36 9.46 31.06
N PRO A 63 -22.03 10.60 31.27
CA PRO A 63 -21.68 11.50 32.37
C PRO A 63 -21.97 10.86 33.73
N LYS A 64 -21.03 10.99 34.67
CA LYS A 64 -21.15 10.51 36.05
C LYS A 64 -21.48 11.62 37.04
N ASP A 65 -21.49 12.87 36.57
CA ASP A 65 -21.62 14.12 37.34
C ASP A 65 -23.03 14.76 37.25
N ILE A 66 -24.04 13.97 36.89
CA ILE A 66 -25.43 14.44 36.73
C ILE A 66 -26.03 14.83 38.09
N THR A 67 -26.58 16.04 38.18
CA THR A 67 -27.22 16.55 39.40
C THR A 67 -28.60 15.91 39.61
N ARG A 68 -29.21 16.09 40.79
CA ARG A 68 -30.59 15.60 41.04
C ARG A 68 -31.60 16.29 40.12
N ASP A 69 -31.50 17.61 39.98
CA ASP A 69 -32.40 18.40 39.13
C ASP A 69 -32.23 18.03 37.64
N GLU A 70 -31.01 17.74 37.19
CA GLU A 70 -30.76 17.18 35.86
C GLU A 70 -31.34 15.77 35.70
N ALA A 71 -31.18 14.90 36.71
CA ALA A 71 -31.73 13.54 36.69
C ALA A 71 -33.27 13.53 36.67
N ASP A 72 -33.93 14.47 37.35
CA ASP A 72 -35.39 14.58 37.34
C ASP A 72 -35.90 15.25 36.04
N ALA A 73 -35.12 16.15 35.43
CA ALA A 73 -35.37 16.67 34.08
C ALA A 73 -35.03 15.68 32.94
N GLU A 74 -34.24 14.63 33.22
CA GLU A 74 -33.80 13.67 32.20
C GLU A 74 -34.96 12.78 31.74
N VAL A 75 -35.32 12.90 30.45
CA VAL A 75 -36.43 12.16 29.82
C VAL A 75 -36.23 10.66 30.00
N GLU A 76 -37.31 9.93 30.37
CA GLU A 76 -37.27 8.49 30.68
C GLU A 76 -36.68 7.64 29.53
N THR A 77 -36.88 8.04 28.27
CA THR A 77 -36.25 7.41 27.10
C THR A 77 -34.72 7.48 27.15
N LEU A 78 -34.16 8.59 27.64
CA LEU A 78 -32.71 8.84 27.75
C LEU A 78 -32.11 7.95 28.87
N LYS A 79 -32.78 7.89 30.03
CA LYS A 79 -32.48 6.94 31.12
C LYS A 79 -32.46 5.49 30.62
N ASN A 80 -33.45 5.10 29.81
CA ASN A 80 -33.53 3.75 29.25
C ASN A 80 -32.44 3.46 28.21
N ILE A 81 -32.06 4.41 27.35
CA ILE A 81 -30.93 4.27 26.42
C ILE A 81 -29.61 4.12 27.19
N ARG A 82 -29.35 5.00 28.18
CA ARG A 82 -28.17 4.90 29.05
C ARG A 82 -28.10 3.55 29.76
N ARG A 83 -29.22 3.09 30.34
CA ARG A 83 -29.34 1.78 31.00
C ARG A 83 -29.13 0.62 30.03
N TYR A 84 -29.61 0.73 28.78
CA TYR A 84 -29.41 -0.28 27.74
C TYR A 84 -27.95 -0.36 27.27
N LEU A 85 -27.27 0.76 27.09
CA LEU A 85 -25.86 0.80 26.68
C LEU A 85 -24.93 0.30 27.81
N THR A 86 -25.15 0.74 29.04
CA THR A 86 -24.27 0.43 30.18
C THR A 86 -24.43 -0.98 30.75
N LYS A 87 -25.66 -1.54 30.78
CA LYS A 87 -25.90 -2.88 31.37
C LYS A 87 -25.62 -4.06 30.44
N ASN A 88 -25.51 -3.84 29.13
CA ASN A 88 -25.23 -4.90 28.16
C ASN A 88 -23.78 -4.84 27.67
N SER A 89 -23.19 -6.00 27.37
CA SER A 89 -21.93 -6.14 26.62
C SER A 89 -22.15 -6.46 25.14
N ALA A 90 -23.32 -7.00 24.78
CA ALA A 90 -23.72 -7.28 23.41
C ALA A 90 -25.05 -6.59 23.05
N TYR A 91 -25.20 -6.19 21.79
CA TYR A 91 -26.39 -5.51 21.27
C TYR A 91 -26.90 -6.22 20.01
N GLY A 92 -28.11 -6.77 20.07
CA GLY A 92 -28.63 -7.65 19.02
C GLY A 92 -27.83 -8.96 18.95
N LYS A 93 -27.51 -9.41 17.73
CA LYS A 93 -26.66 -10.60 17.50
C LYS A 93 -25.20 -10.27 17.19
N THR A 94 -24.89 -9.01 16.87
CA THR A 94 -23.70 -8.61 16.11
C THR A 94 -23.01 -7.36 16.65
N GLY A 95 -23.63 -6.61 17.56
CA GLY A 95 -22.99 -5.49 18.25
C GLY A 95 -22.28 -5.93 19.52
N HIS A 96 -21.08 -5.40 19.77
CA HIS A 96 -20.24 -5.70 20.93
C HIS A 96 -19.74 -4.40 21.59
N ARG A 97 -19.69 -4.35 22.92
CA ARG A 97 -19.01 -3.31 23.70
C ARG A 97 -17.69 -3.88 24.21
N ASP A 98 -16.58 -3.29 23.75
CA ASP A 98 -15.24 -3.69 24.16
C ASP A 98 -14.92 -3.08 25.53
N THR A 99 -15.43 -3.72 26.59
CA THR A 99 -15.36 -3.23 27.99
C THR A 99 -13.94 -3.08 28.53
N HIS A 100 -12.97 -3.77 27.96
CA HIS A 100 -11.55 -3.65 28.29
C HIS A 100 -10.91 -2.33 27.82
N LEU A 101 -11.59 -1.60 26.91
CA LEU A 101 -11.21 -0.27 26.44
C LEU A 101 -11.98 0.85 27.17
N GLN A 102 -12.73 0.55 28.25
CA GLN A 102 -13.51 1.56 28.94
C GLN A 102 -12.59 2.59 29.63
N MET A 103 -12.72 3.88 29.27
CA MET A 103 -11.97 4.97 29.89
C MET A 103 -12.86 5.70 30.90
N ASP A 104 -12.50 5.68 32.19
CA ASP A 104 -13.28 6.28 33.29
C ASP A 104 -12.72 7.63 33.78
N ASN A 105 -13.58 8.45 34.40
CA ASN A 105 -13.28 9.80 34.93
C ASN A 105 -12.74 10.81 33.87
N ILE A 106 -13.13 10.61 32.61
CA ILE A 106 -12.75 11.44 31.46
C ILE A 106 -13.54 12.75 31.45
N CYS A 107 -12.88 13.86 31.13
CA CYS A 107 -13.53 15.18 31.00
C CYS A 107 -13.79 15.53 29.53
N ILE A 108 -15.07 15.70 29.16
CA ILE A 108 -15.49 16.19 27.84
C ILE A 108 -16.42 17.38 28.02
N ARG A 109 -16.09 18.52 27.39
CA ARG A 109 -16.85 19.78 27.46
C ARG A 109 -17.18 20.24 28.89
N GLY A 110 -16.28 19.99 29.84
CA GLY A 110 -16.45 20.35 31.25
C GLY A 110 -17.28 19.36 32.09
N ARG A 111 -17.84 18.30 31.48
CA ARG A 111 -18.51 17.20 32.19
C ARG A 111 -17.55 16.05 32.42
N ARG A 112 -17.63 15.38 33.58
CA ARG A 112 -16.88 14.16 33.89
C ARG A 112 -17.72 12.91 33.73
N GLY A 113 -17.17 11.91 33.06
CA GLY A 113 -17.89 10.70 32.67
C GLY A 113 -17.00 9.52 32.31
N THR A 114 -17.61 8.54 31.66
CA THR A 114 -16.97 7.33 31.13
C THR A 114 -17.14 7.29 29.62
N LEU A 115 -16.08 6.95 28.88
CA LEU A 115 -16.17 6.61 27.46
C LEU A 115 -16.38 5.09 27.30
N HIS A 116 -17.43 4.74 26.56
CA HIS A 116 -17.76 3.37 26.17
C HIS A 116 -17.55 3.17 24.67
N PHE A 117 -16.86 2.09 24.32
CA PHE A 117 -16.45 1.76 22.96
C PHE A 117 -17.25 0.57 22.42
N ILE A 118 -18.01 0.79 21.34
CA ILE A 118 -18.98 -0.16 20.80
C ILE A 118 -18.75 -0.35 19.31
N ARG A 119 -18.81 -1.59 18.80
CA ARG A 119 -18.65 -1.91 17.37
C ARG A 119 -19.75 -2.84 16.86
N PHE A 120 -20.05 -2.75 15.57
CA PHE A 120 -20.88 -3.71 14.84
C PHE A 120 -20.51 -3.75 13.34
N PRO A 121 -20.78 -4.85 12.61
CA PRO A 121 -20.54 -4.93 11.17
C PRO A 121 -21.35 -3.88 10.40
N THR A 122 -20.75 -3.21 9.40
CA THR A 122 -21.43 -2.16 8.63
C THR A 122 -22.58 -2.72 7.77
N SER A 123 -22.60 -4.02 7.47
CA SER A 123 -23.74 -4.72 6.88
C SER A 123 -24.99 -4.69 7.76
N GLU A 124 -24.82 -4.65 9.09
CA GLU A 124 -25.90 -4.68 10.08
C GLU A 124 -26.51 -3.30 10.35
N MET A 125 -26.16 -2.28 9.56
CA MET A 125 -26.66 -0.90 9.74
C MET A 125 -28.21 -0.82 9.73
N GLY A 126 -28.90 -1.63 8.94
CA GLY A 126 -30.36 -1.70 8.97
C GLY A 126 -30.91 -2.21 10.31
N ASN A 127 -30.25 -3.21 10.91
CA ASN A 127 -30.59 -3.72 12.24
C ASN A 127 -30.29 -2.67 13.34
N PHE A 128 -29.23 -1.89 13.19
CA PHE A 128 -28.93 -0.75 14.06
C PHE A 128 -30.00 0.36 13.95
N LEU A 129 -30.42 0.74 12.73
CA LEU A 129 -31.46 1.77 12.52
C LEU A 129 -32.82 1.32 13.06
N ALA A 130 -33.20 0.05 12.85
CA ALA A 130 -34.39 -0.54 13.44
C ALA A 130 -34.33 -0.54 14.98
N LEU A 131 -33.17 -0.88 15.57
CA LEU A 131 -32.95 -0.82 17.02
C LEU A 131 -33.06 0.63 17.54
N ALA A 132 -32.39 1.59 16.90
CA ALA A 132 -32.42 3.01 17.26
C ALA A 132 -33.84 3.60 17.21
N ARG A 133 -34.66 3.22 16.20
CA ARG A 133 -36.09 3.52 16.15
C ARG A 133 -36.83 2.89 17.34
N SER A 134 -36.65 1.59 17.58
CA SER A 134 -37.33 0.85 18.66
C SER A 134 -36.99 1.33 20.08
N LYS A 135 -35.83 1.97 20.26
CA LYS A 135 -35.37 2.54 21.55
C LYS A 135 -35.60 4.05 21.65
N GLY A 136 -36.24 4.68 20.67
CA GLY A 136 -36.60 6.10 20.71
C GLY A 136 -35.42 7.07 20.59
N MET A 137 -34.24 6.64 20.09
CA MET A 137 -33.09 7.53 19.88
C MET A 137 -33.43 8.70 18.94
N ALA A 138 -34.28 8.42 17.94
CA ALA A 138 -34.87 9.39 17.01
C ALA A 138 -35.58 10.58 17.70
N ASN A 139 -36.08 10.40 18.92
CA ASN A 139 -36.85 11.42 19.65
C ASN A 139 -35.98 12.30 20.56
N LEU A 140 -34.67 12.00 20.66
CA LEU A 140 -33.73 12.65 21.60
C LEU A 140 -32.60 13.38 20.88
N VAL A 141 -32.06 12.78 19.81
CA VAL A 141 -30.90 13.33 19.09
C VAL A 141 -31.31 13.69 17.66
N THR A 142 -31.40 14.99 17.37
CA THR A 142 -31.70 15.49 16.02
C THR A 142 -30.52 15.36 15.05
N THR A 143 -29.29 15.35 15.58
CA THR A 143 -28.04 15.29 14.79
C THR A 143 -27.01 14.41 15.48
N VAL A 144 -26.53 13.36 14.80
CA VAL A 144 -25.44 12.49 15.26
C VAL A 144 -24.14 12.89 14.55
N CYS A 145 -23.02 12.87 15.27
CA CYS A 145 -21.71 13.11 14.67
C CYS A 145 -21.21 11.82 14.02
N ALA A 146 -20.97 11.85 12.71
CA ALA A 146 -20.55 10.71 11.93
C ALA A 146 -19.32 11.02 11.06
N THR A 147 -18.43 10.04 10.95
CA THR A 147 -17.26 10.06 10.07
C THR A 147 -17.12 8.72 9.34
N GLY A 148 -16.09 8.60 8.49
CA GLY A 148 -15.89 7.48 7.59
C GLY A 148 -16.82 7.52 6.36
N GLY A 149 -16.43 6.82 5.30
CA GLY A 149 -17.20 6.81 4.04
C GLY A 149 -18.69 6.40 4.17
N GLY A 150 -19.03 5.62 5.19
CA GLY A 150 -20.42 5.26 5.48
C GLY A 150 -21.30 6.43 5.95
N ALA A 151 -20.73 7.49 6.53
CA ALA A 151 -21.47 8.69 6.92
C ALA A 151 -22.14 9.38 5.72
N TYR A 152 -21.52 9.30 4.54
CA TYR A 152 -22.11 9.75 3.28
C TYR A 152 -23.08 8.72 2.69
N LYS A 153 -22.72 7.43 2.74
CA LYS A 153 -23.52 6.33 2.19
C LYS A 153 -24.90 6.21 2.83
N PHE A 154 -24.97 6.28 4.17
CA PHE A 154 -26.19 6.01 4.94
C PHE A 154 -26.95 7.27 5.38
N GLU A 155 -26.52 8.48 5.01
CA GLU A 155 -27.20 9.74 5.38
C GLU A 155 -28.70 9.72 5.06
N LYS A 156 -29.07 9.20 3.88
CA LYS A 156 -30.48 9.07 3.48
C LYS A 156 -31.24 8.07 4.36
N ASN A 157 -30.63 6.94 4.72
CA ASN A 157 -31.22 5.96 5.63
C ASN A 157 -31.43 6.55 7.03
N PHE A 158 -30.43 7.20 7.62
CA PHE A 158 -30.59 7.88 8.91
C PHE A 158 -31.73 8.92 8.86
N LYS A 159 -31.82 9.70 7.77
CA LYS A 159 -32.87 10.71 7.66
C LYS A 159 -34.26 10.14 7.39
N GLN A 160 -34.39 9.07 6.62
CA GLN A 160 -35.67 8.43 6.31
C GLN A 160 -36.17 7.50 7.42
N GLU A 161 -35.26 6.77 8.08
CA GLU A 161 -35.63 5.67 8.99
C GLU A 161 -35.70 6.09 10.47
N VAL A 162 -34.95 7.12 10.87
CA VAL A 162 -34.90 7.62 12.26
C VAL A 162 -35.00 9.15 12.35
N ASN A 163 -35.22 9.86 11.23
CA ASN A 163 -35.28 11.33 11.14
C ASN A 163 -34.02 12.09 11.63
N MET A 164 -32.92 11.38 11.89
CA MET A 164 -31.67 11.95 12.39
C MET A 164 -30.88 12.57 11.23
N ASN A 165 -30.28 13.73 11.46
CA ASN A 165 -29.26 14.30 10.58
C ASN A 165 -27.89 13.70 10.93
N LEU A 166 -26.99 13.59 9.94
CA LEU A 166 -25.58 13.28 10.19
C LEU A 166 -24.73 14.55 10.03
N ALA A 167 -24.12 15.01 11.13
CA ALA A 167 -23.00 15.94 11.06
C ALA A 167 -21.78 15.16 10.59
N LYS A 168 -21.40 15.36 9.31
CA LYS A 168 -20.34 14.61 8.65
C LYS A 168 -18.98 15.29 8.85
N PHE A 169 -17.99 14.53 9.31
CA PHE A 169 -16.61 14.98 9.52
C PHE A 169 -15.63 14.08 8.74
N ASP A 170 -14.46 14.61 8.38
CA ASP A 170 -13.44 13.84 7.63
C ASP A 170 -12.86 12.67 8.43
N GLU A 171 -12.59 11.55 7.77
CA GLU A 171 -12.12 10.30 8.39
C GLU A 171 -10.71 10.45 8.98
N LEU A 172 -9.82 11.18 8.31
CA LEU A 172 -8.41 11.28 8.64
C LEU A 172 -8.16 12.35 9.71
N ASP A 173 -8.82 13.51 9.60
CA ASP A 173 -8.82 14.53 10.64
C ASP A 173 -9.46 14.02 11.95
N SER A 174 -10.59 13.30 11.86
CA SER A 174 -11.20 12.66 13.04
C SER A 174 -10.28 11.60 13.67
N LEU A 175 -9.59 10.80 12.85
CA LEU A 175 -8.63 9.79 13.31
C LEU A 175 -7.48 10.43 14.10
N ILE A 176 -6.84 11.46 13.54
CA ILE A 176 -5.71 12.16 14.17
C ILE A 176 -6.14 12.82 15.48
N ARG A 177 -7.23 13.58 15.48
CA ARG A 177 -7.71 14.28 16.70
C ARG A 177 -8.13 13.33 17.81
N GLY A 178 -8.79 12.21 17.47
CA GLY A 178 -9.19 11.21 18.45
C GLY A 178 -8.01 10.43 19.04
N MET A 179 -6.99 10.15 18.24
CA MET A 179 -5.76 9.48 18.68
C MET A 179 -4.97 10.35 19.65
N LEU A 180 -4.73 11.61 19.31
CA LEU A 180 -4.04 12.57 20.18
C LEU A 180 -4.80 12.79 21.49
N TYR A 181 -6.14 12.87 21.44
CA TYR A 181 -6.96 13.00 22.65
C TYR A 181 -6.86 11.78 23.57
N ILE A 182 -6.92 10.56 23.03
CA ILE A 182 -6.81 9.35 23.86
C ILE A 182 -5.42 9.25 24.46
N GLU A 183 -4.35 9.43 23.69
CA GLU A 183 -2.96 9.39 24.19
C GLU A 183 -2.75 10.36 25.35
N THR A 184 -3.11 11.63 25.18
CA THR A 184 -2.93 12.67 26.20
C THR A 184 -3.80 12.42 27.45
N THR A 185 -4.80 11.53 27.37
CA THR A 185 -5.66 11.13 28.50
C THR A 185 -5.37 9.72 29.04
N ASN A 186 -4.55 8.92 28.35
CA ASN A 186 -4.18 7.54 28.73
C ASN A 186 -2.64 7.35 28.64
N PRO A 187 -1.90 7.47 29.75
CA PRO A 187 -0.44 7.31 29.79
C PRO A 187 0.11 5.93 29.38
N HIS A 188 -0.77 4.95 29.07
CA HIS A 188 -0.39 3.62 28.60
C HIS A 188 -1.00 3.30 27.22
N GLU A 189 -1.46 4.31 26.48
CA GLU A 189 -2.07 4.12 25.16
C GLU A 189 -1.10 3.52 24.14
N CYS A 190 0.13 4.05 24.09
CA CYS A 190 1.13 3.62 23.10
C CYS A 190 2.05 2.54 23.66
N TYR A 191 2.35 1.53 22.84
CA TYR A 191 3.25 0.44 23.20
C TYR A 191 3.99 -0.13 21.98
N TYR A 192 5.02 -0.93 22.24
CA TYR A 192 5.74 -1.72 21.24
C TYR A 192 6.00 -3.14 21.73
N TRP A 193 6.36 -4.04 20.80
CA TRP A 193 6.78 -5.40 21.11
C TRP A 193 8.31 -5.49 21.09
N SER A 194 8.94 -5.77 22.23
CA SER A 194 10.38 -6.06 22.28
C SER A 194 10.64 -7.52 21.92
N HIS A 195 11.70 -7.80 21.15
CA HIS A 195 12.07 -9.15 20.70
C HIS A 195 10.89 -9.93 20.04
N PRO A 196 10.25 -9.38 19.00
CA PRO A 196 8.99 -9.91 18.46
C PRO A 196 9.06 -11.33 17.88
N THR A 197 10.25 -11.85 17.57
CA THR A 197 10.51 -13.20 17.04
C THR A 197 10.90 -14.25 18.06
N ASP A 198 11.23 -13.85 19.30
CA ASP A 198 11.63 -14.78 20.36
C ASP A 198 10.52 -14.86 21.40
N ASP A 199 9.64 -15.86 21.28
CA ASP A 199 8.50 -16.03 22.18
C ASP A 199 8.88 -16.22 23.67
N SER A 200 10.15 -16.48 24.00
CA SER A 200 10.64 -16.49 25.39
C SER A 200 11.01 -15.10 25.93
N LYS A 201 11.26 -14.13 25.04
CA LYS A 201 11.63 -12.73 25.36
C LYS A 201 10.61 -11.70 24.86
N CYS A 202 9.59 -12.14 24.13
CA CYS A 202 8.60 -11.29 23.51
C CYS A 202 7.70 -10.63 24.57
N GLN A 203 7.79 -9.31 24.71
CA GLN A 203 7.06 -8.56 25.74
C GLN A 203 6.44 -7.29 25.15
N LYS A 204 5.25 -6.96 25.64
CA LYS A 204 4.54 -5.69 25.37
C LYS A 204 5.08 -4.64 26.33
N ILE A 205 5.70 -3.59 25.82
CA ILE A 205 6.31 -2.53 26.62
C ILE A 205 5.64 -1.19 26.27
N PRO A 206 5.15 -0.41 27.26
CA PRO A 206 4.64 0.94 27.03
C PRO A 206 5.68 1.85 26.38
N TYR A 207 5.23 2.78 25.55
CA TYR A 207 6.06 3.76 24.86
C TYR A 207 5.59 5.17 25.18
N ASP A 208 6.51 6.02 25.62
CA ASP A 208 6.23 7.45 25.83
C ASP A 208 6.05 8.13 24.46
N PHE A 209 4.85 8.65 24.22
CA PHE A 209 4.46 9.29 22.97
C PHE A 209 4.19 10.80 23.11
N SER A 210 4.56 11.39 24.26
CA SER A 210 4.25 12.78 24.63
C SER A 210 4.84 13.86 23.69
N GLU A 211 5.94 13.56 23.00
CA GLU A 211 6.47 14.36 21.89
C GLU A 211 6.34 13.61 20.56
N PRO A 212 5.13 13.47 19.99
CA PRO A 212 4.86 12.46 18.96
C PRO A 212 5.45 12.78 17.58
N TYR A 213 5.63 14.07 17.24
CA TYR A 213 5.94 14.52 15.89
C TYR A 213 7.46 14.50 15.58
N PRO A 214 7.88 14.14 14.35
CA PRO A 214 7.10 13.53 13.29
C PRO A 214 6.91 12.01 13.51
N PHE A 215 5.82 11.46 12.98
CA PHE A 215 5.54 10.02 12.91
C PHE A 215 4.76 9.66 11.63
N VAL A 216 4.85 8.40 11.21
CA VAL A 216 3.99 7.83 10.17
C VAL A 216 2.84 7.09 10.85
N LEU A 217 1.59 7.39 10.48
CA LEU A 217 0.40 6.65 10.93
C LEU A 217 -0.13 5.76 9.82
N VAL A 218 -0.17 4.46 10.08
CA VAL A 218 -0.66 3.41 9.18
C VAL A 218 -2.00 2.90 9.70
N ASN A 219 -3.10 3.43 9.17
CA ASN A 219 -4.46 3.01 9.55
C ASN A 219 -4.89 1.80 8.71
N ILE A 220 -4.93 0.62 9.32
CA ILE A 220 -5.30 -0.65 8.69
C ILE A 220 -6.79 -0.95 8.97
N GLY A 221 -7.64 -0.43 8.09
CA GLY A 221 -9.07 -0.71 8.04
C GLY A 221 -9.41 -1.77 7.00
N SER A 222 -10.52 -1.57 6.27
CA SER A 222 -10.90 -2.41 5.13
C SER A 222 -9.83 -2.38 4.02
N GLY A 223 -9.34 -1.17 3.71
CA GLY A 223 -8.05 -0.92 3.05
C GLY A 223 -7.09 -0.18 4.00
N VAL A 224 -5.97 0.33 3.50
CA VAL A 224 -4.93 0.98 4.32
C VAL A 224 -4.66 2.40 3.82
N SER A 225 -4.60 3.36 4.74
CA SER A 225 -4.11 4.72 4.48
C SER A 225 -2.87 5.02 5.32
N ILE A 226 -1.86 5.62 4.69
CA ILE A 226 -0.56 5.93 5.30
C ILE A 226 -0.39 7.45 5.32
N LEU A 227 -0.25 8.01 6.52
CA LEU A 227 -0.20 9.43 6.80
C LEU A 227 1.19 9.81 7.34
N GLY A 228 1.75 10.91 6.86
CA GLY A 228 2.91 11.56 7.48
C GLY A 228 2.39 12.70 8.35
N VAL A 229 2.66 12.64 9.65
CA VAL A 229 2.13 13.58 10.64
C VAL A 229 3.28 14.37 11.24
N TYR A 230 3.29 15.68 10.99
CA TYR A 230 4.36 16.62 11.36
C TYR A 230 3.92 17.62 12.44
N GLY A 231 2.61 17.70 12.72
CA GLY A 231 2.04 18.49 13.81
C GLY A 231 0.53 18.21 13.96
N PRO A 232 -0.14 18.79 14.98
CA PRO A 232 -1.54 18.46 15.31
C PRO A 232 -2.54 18.70 14.17
N GLU A 233 -2.29 19.72 13.35
CA GLU A 233 -3.09 20.08 12.17
C GLU A 233 -2.24 20.07 10.88
N ASN A 234 -1.05 19.46 10.93
CA ASN A 234 -0.13 19.33 9.79
C ASN A 234 0.16 17.85 9.52
N PHE A 235 -0.67 17.25 8.68
CA PHE A 235 -0.49 15.88 8.19
C PHE A 235 -0.83 15.79 6.71
N LYS A 236 -0.20 14.83 6.01
CA LYS A 236 -0.48 14.52 4.60
C LYS A 236 -0.68 13.02 4.43
N ARG A 237 -1.59 12.59 3.55
CA ARG A 237 -1.68 11.19 3.14
C ARG A 237 -0.57 10.89 2.13
N ILE A 238 0.51 10.25 2.60
CA ILE A 238 1.68 9.88 1.77
C ILE A 238 1.26 8.83 0.73
N SER A 239 0.52 7.81 1.18
CA SER A 239 0.25 6.61 0.39
C SER A 239 -0.93 5.81 0.96
N GLY A 240 -1.16 4.62 0.42
CA GLY A 240 -2.07 3.61 0.94
C GLY A 240 -2.16 2.41 0.00
N THR A 241 -2.79 1.33 0.45
CA THR A 241 -3.02 0.12 -0.35
C THR A 241 -4.46 -0.36 -0.19
N SER A 242 -5.03 -0.94 -1.24
CA SER A 242 -6.31 -1.66 -1.16
C SER A 242 -6.18 -2.99 -0.43
N LEU A 243 -4.96 -3.53 -0.30
CA LEU A 243 -4.63 -4.77 0.39
C LEU A 243 -4.63 -4.56 1.92
N GLY A 244 -5.83 -4.44 2.50
CA GLY A 244 -6.05 -4.25 3.93
C GLY A 244 -6.75 -5.41 4.62
N GLY A 245 -7.31 -5.16 5.81
CA GLY A 245 -8.03 -6.17 6.58
C GLY A 245 -9.29 -6.69 5.88
N GLY A 246 -9.87 -5.91 4.96
CA GLY A 246 -10.97 -6.35 4.10
C GLY A 246 -10.52 -7.38 3.05
N THR A 247 -9.29 -7.26 2.55
CA THR A 247 -8.69 -8.26 1.64
C THR A 247 -8.33 -9.54 2.39
N PHE A 248 -7.74 -9.43 3.59
CA PHE A 248 -7.51 -10.58 4.46
C PHE A 248 -8.81 -11.34 4.73
N LEU A 249 -9.84 -10.66 5.24
CA LEU A 249 -11.11 -11.31 5.56
C LEU A 249 -11.78 -11.90 4.32
N GLY A 250 -11.85 -11.15 3.21
CA GLY A 250 -12.46 -11.63 1.96
C GLY A 250 -11.77 -12.86 1.38
N LEU A 251 -10.43 -12.91 1.40
CA LEU A 251 -9.67 -14.09 0.97
C LEU A 251 -9.84 -15.26 1.92
N CYS A 252 -9.80 -15.05 3.25
CA CYS A 252 -10.07 -16.11 4.22
C CYS A 252 -11.49 -16.69 4.07
N CYS A 253 -12.51 -15.86 3.86
CA CYS A 253 -13.88 -16.32 3.57
C CYS A 253 -13.93 -17.20 2.32
N LEU A 254 -13.24 -16.81 1.24
CA LEU A 254 -13.21 -17.58 -0.02
C LEU A 254 -12.38 -18.88 0.06
N LEU A 255 -11.27 -18.87 0.81
CA LEU A 255 -10.32 -20.00 0.88
C LEU A 255 -10.67 -21.02 1.96
N THR A 256 -11.30 -20.59 3.06
CA THR A 256 -11.58 -21.43 4.23
C THR A 256 -13.08 -21.64 4.47
N GLY A 257 -13.92 -20.72 4.04
CA GLY A 257 -15.36 -20.68 4.38
C GLY A 257 -15.68 -20.05 5.73
N CYS A 258 -14.72 -19.40 6.40
CA CYS A 258 -14.98 -18.62 7.61
C CYS A 258 -15.92 -17.44 7.33
N ASN A 259 -16.68 -17.00 8.33
CA ASN A 259 -17.72 -15.97 8.21
C ASN A 259 -17.45 -14.74 9.09
N THR A 260 -16.55 -14.85 10.07
CA THR A 260 -16.17 -13.73 10.96
C THR A 260 -14.67 -13.45 10.96
N PHE A 261 -14.29 -12.24 11.39
CA PHE A 261 -12.87 -11.85 11.49
C PHE A 261 -12.16 -12.60 12.61
N GLU A 262 -12.82 -12.73 13.76
CA GLU A 262 -12.37 -13.49 14.91
C GLU A 262 -12.05 -14.96 14.53
N GLU A 263 -12.96 -15.65 13.84
CA GLU A 263 -12.77 -17.01 13.30
C GLU A 263 -11.60 -17.10 12.30
N ALA A 264 -11.42 -16.08 11.43
CA ALA A 264 -10.30 -16.04 10.50
C ALA A 264 -8.93 -15.89 11.20
N ILE A 265 -8.88 -15.18 12.33
CA ILE A 265 -7.67 -15.07 13.18
C ILE A 265 -7.44 -16.35 13.99
N GLU A 266 -8.49 -17.01 14.47
CA GLU A 266 -8.39 -18.31 15.16
C GLU A 266 -7.84 -19.39 14.22
N LEU A 267 -8.39 -19.52 13.00
CA LEU A 267 -7.85 -20.40 11.95
C LEU A 267 -6.40 -20.05 11.60
N ALA A 268 -6.07 -18.77 11.46
CA ALA A 268 -4.69 -18.35 11.19
C ALA A 268 -3.74 -18.67 12.34
N THR A 269 -4.21 -18.73 13.59
CA THR A 269 -3.38 -19.06 14.76
C THR A 269 -2.95 -20.53 14.77
N GLY A 270 -3.81 -21.43 14.28
CA GLY A 270 -3.50 -22.87 14.17
C GLY A 270 -2.68 -23.28 12.93
N GLY A 271 -2.49 -22.39 11.96
CA GLY A 271 -1.92 -22.71 10.65
C GLY A 271 -0.43 -22.42 10.45
N ASP A 272 0.16 -23.05 9.44
CA ASP A 272 1.56 -22.94 9.01
C ASP A 272 1.65 -22.45 7.54
N ASN A 273 2.13 -21.23 7.33
CA ASN A 273 2.24 -20.66 5.98
C ASN A 273 3.41 -21.22 5.16
N THR A 274 4.38 -21.93 5.76
CA THR A 274 5.54 -22.50 5.04
C THR A 274 5.15 -23.66 4.11
N ARG A 275 3.91 -24.13 4.19
CA ARG A 275 3.28 -25.11 3.29
C ARG A 275 2.64 -24.46 2.05
N VAL A 276 2.46 -23.14 2.08
CA VAL A 276 1.66 -22.36 1.14
C VAL A 276 2.56 -21.39 0.36
N ASP A 277 3.38 -20.63 1.08
CA ASP A 277 4.37 -19.68 0.55
C ASP A 277 5.64 -20.40 0.08
N LYS A 278 6.39 -19.81 -0.85
CA LYS A 278 7.70 -20.34 -1.29
C LYS A 278 8.84 -19.57 -0.63
N LEU A 279 9.71 -20.28 0.07
CA LEU A 279 10.83 -19.75 0.85
C LEU A 279 12.12 -19.64 0.01
N VAL A 280 13.11 -18.85 0.45
CA VAL A 280 14.41 -18.71 -0.24
C VAL A 280 15.07 -20.07 -0.42
N LYS A 281 15.05 -20.92 0.61
CA LYS A 281 15.58 -22.29 0.56
C LYS A 281 14.88 -23.22 -0.43
N ASP A 282 13.61 -22.97 -0.76
CA ASP A 282 12.86 -23.76 -1.75
C ASP A 282 13.31 -23.48 -3.20
N ILE A 283 14.11 -22.43 -3.40
CA ILE A 283 14.68 -22.02 -4.70
C ILE A 283 16.20 -22.25 -4.71
N TYR A 284 16.91 -21.86 -3.64
CA TYR A 284 18.37 -21.85 -3.58
C TYR A 284 18.99 -23.02 -2.78
N GLY A 285 18.17 -23.87 -2.14
CA GLY A 285 18.65 -24.96 -1.27
C GLY A 285 19.21 -24.53 0.09
N GLY A 286 19.19 -23.22 0.39
CA GLY A 286 19.71 -22.61 1.60
C GLY A 286 19.61 -21.09 1.55
N ASP A 287 20.52 -20.39 2.23
CA ASP A 287 20.65 -18.93 2.21
C ASP A 287 21.12 -18.40 0.84
N TYR A 288 20.61 -17.24 0.42
CA TYR A 288 21.12 -16.55 -0.79
C TYR A 288 22.24 -15.57 -0.40
N GLY A 289 23.42 -16.16 -0.14
CA GLY A 289 24.61 -15.49 0.38
C GLY A 289 25.00 -14.14 -0.27
N PRO A 290 25.02 -13.99 -1.62
CA PRO A 290 25.47 -12.76 -2.27
C PRO A 290 24.65 -11.50 -1.93
N PHE A 291 23.45 -11.67 -1.39
CA PHE A 291 22.54 -10.59 -1.01
C PHE A 291 22.03 -10.71 0.45
N GLY A 292 22.60 -11.61 1.25
CA GLY A 292 22.34 -11.71 2.69
C GLY A 292 20.91 -12.15 3.06
N LEU A 293 20.26 -12.99 2.26
CA LEU A 293 18.90 -13.49 2.56
C LEU A 293 18.96 -14.84 3.32
N PRO A 294 18.30 -14.96 4.50
CA PRO A 294 18.11 -16.24 5.16
C PRO A 294 17.21 -17.19 4.35
N GLY A 295 17.52 -18.48 4.36
CA GLY A 295 16.77 -19.54 3.68
C GLY A 295 15.31 -19.66 4.15
N ASP A 296 15.04 -19.34 5.41
CA ASP A 296 13.71 -19.34 6.04
C ASP A 296 12.85 -18.12 5.71
N LEU A 297 13.41 -17.10 5.04
CA LEU A 297 12.65 -15.96 4.54
C LEU A 297 11.75 -16.42 3.37
N VAL A 298 10.56 -15.81 3.21
CA VAL A 298 9.79 -15.93 1.96
C VAL A 298 10.64 -15.39 0.81
N ALA A 299 10.74 -16.12 -0.31
CA ALA A 299 11.70 -15.83 -1.37
C ALA A 299 11.55 -14.40 -1.93
N SER A 300 12.57 -13.55 -1.72
CA SER A 300 12.54 -12.13 -2.11
C SER A 300 13.96 -11.55 -2.25
N SER A 301 14.35 -11.09 -3.44
CA SER A 301 15.71 -10.59 -3.72
C SER A 301 15.98 -9.20 -3.11
N ALA A 302 17.15 -9.01 -2.48
CA ALA A 302 17.45 -7.87 -1.60
C ALA A 302 17.60 -6.49 -2.28
N LEU A 303 17.16 -6.33 -3.54
CA LEU A 303 17.12 -5.06 -4.25
C LEU A 303 15.71 -4.68 -4.75
N CYS A 304 14.68 -5.50 -4.52
CA CYS A 304 13.32 -5.21 -4.99
C CYS A 304 12.23 -5.83 -4.11
N LEU A 305 11.55 -5.00 -3.30
CA LEU A 305 10.43 -5.38 -2.42
C LEU A 305 9.13 -5.80 -3.14
N ASN A 306 9.20 -6.10 -4.45
CA ASN A 306 8.04 -6.28 -5.34
C ASN A 306 7.70 -7.74 -5.63
N TYR A 307 8.51 -8.72 -5.20
CA TYR A 307 8.18 -10.13 -5.31
C TYR A 307 8.33 -10.81 -3.94
N MET A 308 7.19 -11.00 -3.27
CA MET A 308 6.99 -12.07 -2.31
C MET A 308 6.34 -13.23 -3.07
N CYS A 309 6.94 -14.43 -3.04
CA CYS A 309 6.29 -15.64 -3.56
C CYS A 309 5.26 -16.23 -2.56
N SER A 310 4.39 -15.36 -2.03
CA SER A 310 3.20 -15.73 -1.26
C SER A 310 2.30 -16.66 -2.07
N PHE A 311 1.75 -17.70 -1.44
CA PHE A 311 1.03 -18.78 -2.12
C PHE A 311 1.83 -19.49 -3.24
N GLY A 312 3.16 -19.30 -3.29
CA GLY A 312 4.03 -19.75 -4.38
C GLY A 312 4.17 -21.27 -4.53
N GLN A 313 3.74 -22.07 -3.54
CA GLN A 313 3.62 -23.53 -3.67
C GLN A 313 2.29 -23.95 -4.30
N MET A 314 1.26 -23.10 -4.26
CA MET A 314 -0.12 -23.43 -4.68
C MET A 314 -0.30 -23.58 -6.19
N ASN A 315 0.75 -23.41 -7.00
CA ASN A 315 0.75 -23.84 -8.40
C ASN A 315 0.76 -25.38 -8.53
N SER A 316 1.45 -26.09 -7.61
CA SER A 316 1.45 -27.56 -7.58
C SER A 316 0.08 -28.10 -7.15
N LYS A 317 -0.48 -29.03 -7.93
CA LYS A 317 -1.75 -29.70 -7.61
C LYS A 317 -1.62 -30.54 -6.33
N ASP A 318 -0.49 -31.22 -6.16
CA ASP A 318 -0.27 -32.12 -5.03
C ASP A 318 -0.13 -31.34 -3.73
N ARG A 319 0.58 -30.19 -3.75
CA ARG A 319 0.63 -29.27 -2.60
C ARG A 319 -0.75 -28.74 -2.24
N ARG A 320 -1.57 -28.31 -3.21
CA ARG A 320 -2.96 -27.86 -2.96
C ARG A 320 -3.83 -28.94 -2.29
N ASN A 321 -3.57 -30.22 -2.54
CA ASN A 321 -4.31 -31.32 -1.90
C ASN A 321 -3.87 -31.62 -0.45
N THR A 322 -2.70 -31.12 -0.03
CA THR A 322 -2.11 -31.38 1.31
C THR A 322 -2.24 -30.22 2.30
N VAL A 323 -2.66 -29.04 1.85
CA VAL A 323 -2.74 -27.82 2.64
C VAL A 323 -4.07 -27.74 3.40
N SER A 324 -4.03 -27.30 4.66
CA SER A 324 -5.22 -27.13 5.49
C SER A 324 -5.87 -25.74 5.34
N LYS A 325 -7.05 -25.55 5.93
CA LYS A 325 -7.73 -24.23 5.94
C LYS A 325 -6.98 -23.22 6.80
N GLU A 326 -6.45 -23.71 7.91
CA GLU A 326 -5.66 -22.99 8.89
C GLU A 326 -4.36 -22.49 8.22
N ASP A 327 -3.67 -23.36 7.48
CA ASP A 327 -2.48 -23.01 6.69
C ASP A 327 -2.76 -21.88 5.68
N LEU A 328 -3.91 -21.92 4.98
CA LEU A 328 -4.35 -20.86 4.06
C LEU A 328 -4.69 -19.55 4.80
N ALA A 329 -5.33 -19.61 5.97
CA ALA A 329 -5.61 -18.43 6.80
C ALA A 329 -4.31 -17.77 7.29
N ARG A 330 -3.35 -18.58 7.77
CA ARG A 330 -2.01 -18.11 8.18
C ARG A 330 -1.27 -17.45 7.01
N ALA A 331 -1.25 -18.09 5.84
CA ALA A 331 -0.59 -17.53 4.66
C ALA A 331 -1.24 -16.22 4.17
N THR A 332 -2.56 -16.12 4.22
CA THR A 332 -3.29 -14.87 3.93
C THR A 332 -2.89 -13.77 4.94
N LEU A 333 -2.86 -14.08 6.23
CA LEU A 333 -2.51 -13.15 7.30
C LEU A 333 -1.07 -12.63 7.14
N VAL A 334 -0.11 -13.54 6.97
CA VAL A 334 1.32 -13.21 6.79
C VAL A 334 1.54 -12.38 5.54
N THR A 335 0.90 -12.74 4.43
CA THR A 335 1.03 -12.02 3.14
C THR A 335 0.54 -10.59 3.22
N ILE A 336 -0.68 -10.36 3.74
CA ILE A 336 -1.25 -9.01 3.87
C ILE A 336 -0.42 -8.18 4.86
N THR A 337 -0.05 -8.76 6.01
CA THR A 337 0.72 -8.05 7.04
C THR A 337 2.11 -7.63 6.55
N ASN A 338 2.85 -8.52 5.90
CA ASN A 338 4.18 -8.21 5.38
C ASN A 338 4.13 -7.22 4.21
N ASN A 339 3.09 -7.26 3.37
CA ASN A 339 2.88 -6.25 2.34
C ASN A 339 2.66 -4.85 2.95
N ILE A 340 1.80 -4.74 3.96
CA ILE A 340 1.55 -3.48 4.69
C ILE A 340 2.83 -2.98 5.36
N GLY A 341 3.58 -3.86 6.02
CA GLY A 341 4.87 -3.52 6.62
C GLY A 341 5.88 -3.01 5.59
N SER A 342 6.03 -3.69 4.45
CA SER A 342 6.90 -3.27 3.35
C SER A 342 6.57 -1.85 2.86
N ILE A 343 5.29 -1.56 2.59
CA ILE A 343 4.84 -0.25 2.11
C ILE A 343 5.02 0.82 3.21
N ALA A 344 4.71 0.50 4.48
CA ALA A 344 4.92 1.39 5.61
C ALA A 344 6.40 1.79 5.76
N ARG A 345 7.33 0.82 5.70
CA ARG A 345 8.78 1.08 5.71
C ARG A 345 9.21 1.95 4.52
N MET A 346 8.73 1.68 3.31
CA MET A 346 9.08 2.51 2.14
C MET A 346 8.61 3.96 2.31
N CYS A 347 7.41 4.19 2.85
CA CYS A 347 6.91 5.53 3.16
C CYS A 347 7.76 6.21 4.26
N ALA A 348 8.07 5.48 5.33
CA ALA A 348 8.87 5.96 6.45
C ALA A 348 10.30 6.35 6.03
N VAL A 349 10.96 5.55 5.18
CA VAL A 349 12.29 5.86 4.61
C VAL A 349 12.21 7.10 3.71
N ASN A 350 11.20 7.19 2.83
CA ASN A 350 11.04 8.30 1.90
C ASN A 350 10.80 9.65 2.62
N GLU A 351 10.01 9.64 3.69
CA GLU A 351 9.72 10.83 4.50
C GLU A 351 10.76 11.10 5.61
N LYS A 352 11.74 10.20 5.79
CA LYS A 352 12.80 10.26 6.82
C LYS A 352 12.23 10.27 8.25
N ILE A 353 11.31 9.36 8.54
CA ILE A 353 10.63 9.23 9.83
C ILE A 353 10.88 7.82 10.40
N GLU A 354 11.36 7.74 11.65
CA GLU A 354 11.72 6.48 12.32
C GLU A 354 10.57 5.81 13.10
N ARG A 355 9.57 6.61 13.51
CA ARG A 355 8.40 6.16 14.28
C ARG A 355 7.24 5.81 13.34
N VAL A 356 6.83 4.55 13.35
CA VAL A 356 5.70 4.05 12.54
C VAL A 356 4.61 3.52 13.47
N VAL A 357 3.53 4.29 13.64
CA VAL A 357 2.36 3.92 14.42
C VAL A 357 1.40 3.12 13.54
N PHE A 358 1.06 1.91 13.96
CA PHE A 358 0.08 1.06 13.32
C PHE A 358 -1.23 1.07 14.12
N ALA A 359 -2.32 1.37 13.42
CA ALA A 359 -3.66 1.49 13.98
C ALA A 359 -4.68 0.76 13.10
N GLY A 360 -5.94 0.74 13.52
CA GLY A 360 -7.06 0.17 12.78
C GLY A 360 -7.45 -1.25 13.21
N ASN A 361 -8.71 -1.58 12.97
CA ASN A 361 -9.38 -2.78 13.48
C ASN A 361 -8.87 -4.13 12.90
N PHE A 362 -7.93 -4.12 11.94
CA PHE A 362 -7.22 -5.34 11.51
C PHE A 362 -6.28 -5.89 12.59
N LEU A 363 -5.81 -5.04 13.50
CA LEU A 363 -4.92 -5.45 14.60
C LEU A 363 -5.69 -6.00 15.81
N ARG A 364 -7.03 -5.84 15.82
CA ARG A 364 -7.91 -6.33 16.89
C ARG A 364 -7.69 -7.81 17.15
N VAL A 365 -7.38 -8.14 18.39
CA VAL A 365 -7.08 -9.52 18.88
C VAL A 365 -6.06 -10.28 18.02
N ASN A 366 -5.19 -9.57 17.29
CA ASN A 366 -4.28 -10.11 16.28
C ASN A 366 -2.81 -9.84 16.64
N PRO A 367 -2.29 -10.44 17.74
CA PRO A 367 -0.90 -10.24 18.16
C PRO A 367 0.10 -10.83 17.15
N ILE A 368 -0.32 -11.81 16.33
CA ILE A 368 0.49 -12.38 15.25
C ILE A 368 0.89 -11.27 14.27
N SER A 369 -0.06 -10.45 13.82
CA SER A 369 0.24 -9.36 12.88
C SER A 369 1.00 -8.22 13.54
N MET A 370 0.75 -7.91 14.81
CA MET A 370 1.57 -6.93 15.55
C MET A 370 3.03 -7.37 15.66
N LYS A 371 3.29 -8.63 16.05
CA LYS A 371 4.66 -9.20 16.10
C LYS A 371 5.33 -9.19 14.73
N LEU A 372 4.61 -9.58 13.67
CA LEU A 372 5.13 -9.56 12.30
C LEU A 372 5.47 -8.14 11.83
N LEU A 373 4.63 -7.14 12.10
CA LEU A 373 4.92 -5.73 11.78
C LEU A 373 6.12 -5.20 12.59
N ALA A 374 6.21 -5.54 13.88
CA ALA A 374 7.34 -5.18 14.73
C ALA A 374 8.66 -5.79 14.23
N TYR A 375 8.66 -7.08 13.92
CA TYR A 375 9.81 -7.76 13.31
C TYR A 375 10.17 -7.16 11.95
N ALA A 376 9.19 -6.87 11.10
CA ALA A 376 9.43 -6.29 9.79
C ALA A 376 10.02 -4.87 9.89
N MET A 377 9.59 -4.04 10.85
CA MET A 377 10.22 -2.72 11.06
C MET A 377 11.65 -2.88 11.57
N ASP A 378 11.85 -3.69 12.62
CA ASP A 378 13.15 -3.89 13.27
C ASP A 378 14.19 -4.50 12.31
N TYR A 379 13.90 -5.68 11.75
CA TYR A 379 14.81 -6.44 10.89
C TYR A 379 15.20 -5.67 9.62
N TRP A 380 14.22 -5.18 8.85
CA TRP A 380 14.50 -4.50 7.59
C TRP A 380 15.07 -3.08 7.78
N SER A 381 15.00 -2.50 8.98
CA SER A 381 15.64 -1.20 9.30
C SER A 381 16.96 -1.33 10.06
N LYS A 382 17.37 -2.55 10.45
CA LYS A 382 18.49 -2.81 11.38
C LYS A 382 18.31 -2.09 12.72
N GLY A 383 17.08 -2.07 13.24
CA GLY A 383 16.70 -1.46 14.53
C GLY A 383 16.55 0.07 14.51
N THR A 384 16.60 0.72 13.34
CA THR A 384 16.41 2.18 13.22
C THR A 384 14.94 2.61 13.19
N MET A 385 14.01 1.71 12.85
CA MET A 385 12.57 1.98 12.83
C MET A 385 11.82 1.16 13.89
N LYS A 386 10.92 1.81 14.62
CA LYS A 386 10.07 1.15 15.62
C LYS A 386 8.60 1.12 15.15
N ALA A 387 8.03 -0.09 15.18
CA ALA A 387 6.59 -0.28 15.11
C ALA A 387 5.98 0.06 16.48
N LEU A 388 5.10 1.04 16.49
CA LEU A 388 4.29 1.45 17.63
C LEU A 388 2.85 1.03 17.41
N PHE A 389 2.14 0.70 18.48
CA PHE A 389 0.75 0.26 18.47
C PHE A 389 -0.03 1.04 19.54
N LEU A 390 -1.37 1.01 19.47
CA LEU A 390 -2.26 1.77 20.34
C LEU A 390 -3.39 0.89 20.89
N GLU A 391 -3.72 1.01 22.17
CA GLU A 391 -4.72 0.16 22.84
C GLU A 391 -6.13 0.33 22.28
N HIS A 392 -6.55 1.54 21.90
CA HIS A 392 -7.88 1.80 21.34
C HIS A 392 -7.95 1.60 19.81
N GLU A 393 -6.89 1.03 19.22
CA GLU A 393 -6.80 0.44 17.87
C GLU A 393 -7.45 1.22 16.72
N GLY A 394 -8.77 1.10 16.56
CA GLY A 394 -9.55 1.68 15.46
C GLY A 394 -10.81 2.39 15.92
N TYR A 395 -10.84 2.91 17.14
CA TYR A 395 -11.90 3.75 17.68
C TYR A 395 -11.66 5.26 17.53
N PHE A 396 -10.42 5.68 17.24
CA PHE A 396 -10.00 7.08 17.21
C PHE A 396 -10.89 7.98 16.34
N GLY A 397 -11.30 7.54 15.15
CA GLY A 397 -12.20 8.31 14.27
C GLY A 397 -13.54 8.66 14.94
N ALA A 398 -14.13 7.72 15.69
CA ALA A 398 -15.36 7.97 16.43
C ALA A 398 -15.15 8.94 17.62
N VAL A 399 -13.96 8.94 18.24
CA VAL A 399 -13.59 9.88 19.32
C VAL A 399 -13.37 11.29 18.79
N GLY A 400 -12.57 11.47 17.72
CA GLY A 400 -12.37 12.81 17.14
C GLY A 400 -13.67 13.44 16.67
N CYS A 401 -14.54 12.63 16.05
CA CYS A 401 -15.87 13.03 15.62
C CYS A 401 -16.79 13.44 16.81
N LEU A 402 -16.72 12.72 17.95
CA LEU A 402 -17.42 13.10 19.19
C LEU A 402 -16.97 14.47 19.72
N LEU A 403 -15.67 14.80 19.63
CA LEU A 403 -15.08 16.01 20.18
C LEU A 403 -15.45 17.28 19.39
N GLN A 404 -15.59 17.19 18.06
CA GLN A 404 -15.76 18.35 17.18
C GLN A 404 -17.12 19.08 17.28
N PHE A 405 -18.15 18.46 17.86
CA PHE A 405 -19.51 19.01 17.92
C PHE A 405 -19.67 20.29 18.78
N LYS A 406 -20.49 21.23 18.27
CA LYS A 406 -20.96 22.47 18.93
C LYS A 406 -22.41 22.72 18.46
N GLY A 407 -23.33 23.21 19.31
CA GLY A 407 -24.77 23.35 18.97
C GLY A 407 -25.52 24.46 19.73
N GLU A 408 -26.72 24.82 19.28
CA GLU A 408 -27.50 26.03 19.66
C GLU A 408 -29.03 25.80 19.81
N THR A 409 -29.73 26.48 20.74
CA THR A 409 -31.22 26.61 20.85
C THR A 409 -31.65 27.89 21.66
N ASN A 410 -32.96 28.26 21.75
CA ASN A 410 -33.47 29.57 22.30
C ASN A 410 -34.90 29.55 22.95
N GLY A 411 -35.27 30.47 23.89
CA GLY A 411 -36.67 30.71 24.41
C GLY A 411 -36.92 31.73 25.60
N PRO A 412 -38.17 32.25 25.90
CA PRO A 412 -38.46 33.48 26.73
C PRO A 412 -39.51 33.44 27.94
N LYS A 413 -39.92 34.59 28.58
CA LYS A 413 -40.70 34.75 29.90
C LYS A 413 -41.80 35.92 30.02
N LYS A 414 -42.48 36.18 31.20
CA LYS A 414 -43.64 37.14 31.52
C LYS A 414 -43.69 37.84 32.97
N ALA A 415 -44.69 38.71 33.34
CA ALA A 415 -44.73 39.73 34.51
C ALA A 415 -46.05 39.95 35.40
N LYS A 416 -46.22 41.05 36.26
CA LYS A 416 -47.22 41.29 37.42
C LYS A 416 -47.66 42.80 37.83
N VAL A 417 -48.57 43.09 38.84
CA VAL A 417 -49.28 44.43 39.21
C VAL A 417 -49.78 44.70 40.74
N PRO A 418 -50.08 45.95 41.31
CA PRO A 418 -50.51 46.36 42.75
C PRO A 418 -51.68 47.45 43.06
N ASN A 419 -51.94 48.02 44.32
CA ASN A 419 -53.09 48.99 44.75
C ASN A 419 -53.02 49.95 46.08
N THR A 420 -54.11 50.60 46.67
CA THR A 420 -54.25 51.89 47.57
C THR A 420 -55.23 51.98 48.87
N VAL A 421 -55.44 53.14 49.66
CA VAL A 421 -56.55 53.62 50.70
C VAL A 421 -56.11 54.65 51.87
N ASP A 422 -56.82 55.37 52.85
CA ASP A 422 -57.97 56.41 53.03
C ASP A 422 -58.10 57.15 54.50
N GLY A 423 -59.11 58.03 54.93
CA GLY A 423 -59.21 58.95 56.20
C GLY A 423 -60.59 59.20 57.03
N VAL A 424 -60.88 60.29 57.90
CA VAL A 424 -62.23 60.83 58.53
C VAL A 424 -62.26 61.90 59.77
N ASP A 425 -63.46 62.41 60.29
CA ASP A 425 -63.84 63.67 61.12
C ASP A 425 -64.96 63.57 62.30
N THR A 426 -65.24 64.60 63.19
CA THR A 426 -66.39 64.73 64.20
C THR A 426 -66.82 66.16 64.78
N THR A 427 -68.05 66.36 65.35
CA THR A 427 -68.54 67.62 66.06
C THR A 427 -69.64 67.47 67.19
N LYS A 428 -69.70 68.38 68.23
CA LYS A 428 -70.86 68.82 69.12
C LYS A 428 -70.46 69.43 70.53
N MET A 429 -70.79 70.70 70.89
CA MET A 429 -70.74 71.29 72.29
C MET A 429 -71.69 72.51 72.52
N ASN A 430 -71.81 73.06 73.75
CA ASN A 430 -72.90 73.97 74.22
C ASN A 430 -72.45 75.31 74.94
N ARG A 431 -73.37 76.25 75.22
CA ARG A 431 -73.11 77.72 75.41
C ARG A 431 -72.03 78.17 76.42
N GLU A 432 -72.04 77.80 77.70
CA GLU A 432 -70.99 78.28 78.62
C GLU A 432 -69.63 77.65 78.31
N GLN A 433 -69.65 76.40 77.83
CA GLN A 433 -68.45 75.81 77.22
C GLN A 433 -68.05 76.58 75.96
N LEU A 434 -68.99 77.08 75.15
CA LEU A 434 -68.71 77.92 73.97
C LEU A 434 -68.11 79.28 74.30
N GLU A 435 -68.28 79.85 75.50
CA GLU A 435 -67.63 81.13 75.87
C GLU A 435 -66.19 80.90 76.36
N ILE A 436 -65.93 79.85 77.15
CA ILE A 436 -64.57 79.40 77.47
C ILE A 436 -63.85 78.89 76.21
N TYR A 437 -64.56 78.16 75.34
CA TYR A 437 -64.09 77.70 74.04
C TYR A 437 -63.96 78.84 73.03
N ALA A 438 -64.67 79.97 73.18
CA ALA A 438 -64.45 81.16 72.34
C ALA A 438 -63.20 81.92 72.77
N HIS A 439 -62.90 82.02 74.06
CA HIS A 439 -61.60 82.53 74.52
C HIS A 439 -60.46 81.58 74.18
N LYS A 440 -60.66 80.28 74.33
CA LYS A 440 -59.69 79.26 73.91
C LYS A 440 -59.53 79.21 72.38
N ILE A 441 -60.60 79.40 71.58
CA ILE A 441 -60.51 79.62 70.14
C ILE A 441 -59.89 80.98 69.80
N LEU A 442 -59.98 82.02 70.62
CA LEU A 442 -59.23 83.24 70.39
C LEU A 442 -57.72 83.01 70.58
N GLU A 443 -57.29 82.36 71.67
CA GLU A 443 -55.89 81.95 71.81
C GLU A 443 -55.45 80.94 70.74
N GLU A 444 -56.29 79.94 70.41
CA GLU A 444 -56.01 78.96 69.36
C GLU A 444 -56.12 79.56 67.95
N MET A 445 -56.82 80.67 67.73
CA MET A 445 -56.89 81.41 66.45
C MET A 445 -55.75 82.40 66.29
N GLU A 446 -55.28 83.03 67.36
CA GLU A 446 -54.06 83.84 67.33
C GLU A 446 -52.83 82.92 67.19
N ARG A 447 -52.80 81.79 67.91
CA ARG A 447 -51.78 80.74 67.73
C ARG A 447 -51.89 80.05 66.37
N GLU A 448 -53.09 79.71 65.90
CA GLU A 448 -53.28 79.27 64.50
C GLU A 448 -52.93 80.38 63.52
N ARG A 449 -52.97 81.67 63.85
CA ARG A 449 -52.50 82.73 62.94
C ARG A 449 -50.98 82.72 62.81
N GLU A 450 -50.28 82.59 63.93
CA GLU A 450 -48.82 82.44 63.96
C GLU A 450 -48.39 81.14 63.26
N GLU A 451 -49.04 80.01 63.60
CA GLU A 451 -48.84 78.72 62.94
C GLU A 451 -49.23 78.75 61.46
N ARG A 452 -50.34 79.39 61.05
CA ARG A 452 -50.76 79.49 59.64
C ARG A 452 -49.86 80.42 58.84
N ASN A 453 -49.28 81.46 59.44
CA ASN A 453 -48.21 82.25 58.83
C ASN A 453 -46.91 81.43 58.69
N PHE A 454 -46.53 80.68 59.72
CA PHE A 454 -45.38 79.77 59.68
C PHE A 454 -45.56 78.65 58.65
N PHE A 455 -46.71 77.99 58.63
CA PHE A 455 -47.10 76.99 57.64
C PHE A 455 -47.31 77.60 56.25
N GLN A 456 -47.65 78.88 56.09
CA GLN A 456 -47.58 79.55 54.78
C GLN A 456 -46.13 79.70 54.32
N LEU A 457 -45.23 80.16 55.19
CA LEU A 457 -43.79 80.25 54.88
C LEU A 457 -43.18 78.88 54.55
N GLU A 458 -43.49 77.85 55.34
CA GLU A 458 -43.04 76.47 55.05
C GLU A 458 -43.72 75.89 53.81
N ARG A 459 -45.02 76.10 53.58
CA ARG A 459 -45.71 75.67 52.34
C ARG A 459 -45.10 76.35 51.12
N ASP A 460 -44.75 77.63 51.19
CA ASP A 460 -44.24 78.39 50.05
C ASP A 460 -42.74 78.09 49.80
N LYS A 461 -41.98 77.72 50.84
CA LYS A 461 -40.66 77.03 50.71
C LYS A 461 -40.81 75.64 50.08
N ILE A 462 -41.70 74.80 50.59
CA ILE A 462 -41.95 73.44 50.08
C ILE A 462 -42.42 73.52 48.62
N ARG A 463 -43.24 74.50 48.28
CA ARG A 463 -43.70 74.78 46.91
C ARG A 463 -42.55 75.19 46.00
N THR A 464 -41.66 76.10 46.42
CA THR A 464 -40.50 76.48 45.61
C THR A 464 -39.51 75.32 45.47
N PHE A 465 -39.27 74.52 46.52
CA PHE A 465 -38.51 73.26 46.41
C PHE A 465 -39.19 72.25 45.48
N TRP A 466 -40.51 72.12 45.49
CA TRP A 466 -41.28 71.25 44.60
C TRP A 466 -41.23 71.74 43.14
N GLU A 467 -41.34 73.04 42.89
CA GLU A 467 -41.23 73.63 41.55
C GLU A 467 -39.80 73.46 40.99
N ILE A 468 -38.75 73.60 41.83
CA ILE A 468 -37.35 73.34 41.45
C ILE A 468 -37.12 71.83 41.18
N THR A 469 -37.51 70.95 42.09
CA THR A 469 -37.30 69.50 41.93
C THR A 469 -38.14 68.91 40.80
N LYS A 470 -39.33 69.46 40.54
CA LYS A 470 -40.11 69.16 39.34
C LYS A 470 -39.39 69.60 38.06
N HIS A 471 -38.83 70.81 38.01
CA HIS A 471 -38.06 71.26 36.84
C HIS A 471 -36.84 70.34 36.59
N GLN A 472 -36.11 69.97 37.65
CA GLN A 472 -34.99 69.02 37.56
C GLN A 472 -35.45 67.63 37.10
N LEU A 473 -36.64 67.18 37.50
CA LEU A 473 -37.23 65.92 37.05
C LEU A 473 -37.67 65.97 35.58
N ASP A 474 -38.31 67.07 35.14
CA ASP A 474 -38.72 67.27 33.75
C ASP A 474 -37.50 67.40 32.81
N GLU A 475 -36.42 68.03 33.28
CA GLU A 475 -35.11 68.10 32.61
C GLU A 475 -34.42 66.73 32.55
N ALA A 476 -34.42 65.96 33.65
CA ALA A 476 -33.94 64.58 33.65
C ALA A 476 -34.73 63.71 32.65
N HIS A 477 -36.06 63.80 32.64
CA HIS A 477 -36.91 63.14 31.65
C HIS A 477 -36.64 63.59 30.21
N ALA A 478 -36.22 64.84 29.97
CA ALA A 478 -35.76 65.29 28.65
C ALA A 478 -34.44 64.61 28.25
N THR A 479 -33.45 64.54 29.15
CA THR A 479 -32.18 63.86 28.86
C THR A 479 -32.34 62.36 28.62
N VAL A 480 -33.22 61.68 29.36
CA VAL A 480 -33.55 60.27 29.14
C VAL A 480 -34.15 60.04 27.75
N ARG A 481 -35.17 60.81 27.37
CA ARG A 481 -35.79 60.71 26.02
C ARG A 481 -34.78 60.94 24.89
N ASN A 482 -33.85 61.88 25.07
CA ASN A 482 -32.77 62.10 24.09
C ASN A 482 -31.81 60.88 24.00
N LYS A 483 -31.48 60.22 25.11
CA LYS A 483 -30.65 59.01 25.11
C LYS A 483 -31.38 57.76 24.62
N GLU A 484 -32.69 57.65 24.82
CA GLU A 484 -33.50 56.61 24.19
C GLU A 484 -33.53 56.77 22.67
N ARG A 485 -33.68 58.02 22.18
CA ARG A 485 -33.61 58.33 20.75
C ARG A 485 -32.22 58.06 20.15
N GLU A 486 -31.13 58.49 20.80
CA GLU A 486 -29.76 58.16 20.33
C GLU A 486 -29.55 56.65 20.18
N LYS A 487 -30.08 55.86 21.13
CA LYS A 487 -30.02 54.40 21.11
C LYS A 487 -30.86 53.79 19.98
N GLU A 488 -32.05 54.34 19.72
CA GLU A 488 -32.92 53.92 18.60
C GLU A 488 -32.23 54.19 17.25
N GLU A 489 -31.73 55.42 17.04
CA GLU A 489 -30.97 55.80 15.84
C GLU A 489 -29.66 55.00 15.66
N LEU A 490 -29.08 54.45 16.73
CA LEU A 490 -27.93 53.53 16.66
C LEU A 490 -28.38 52.11 16.28
N SER A 491 -29.53 51.66 16.79
CA SER A 491 -30.10 50.34 16.50
C SER A 491 -30.55 50.23 15.04
N GLU A 492 -31.17 51.28 14.47
CA GLU A 492 -31.55 51.33 13.05
C GLU A 492 -30.32 51.24 12.14
N LYS A 493 -29.25 51.97 12.46
CA LYS A 493 -27.97 51.93 11.72
C LYS A 493 -27.37 50.51 11.76
N HIS A 494 -27.35 49.88 12.94
CA HIS A 494 -26.84 48.52 13.06
C HIS A 494 -27.69 47.49 12.28
N GLU A 495 -29.02 47.63 12.26
CA GLU A 495 -29.89 46.76 11.46
C GLU A 495 -29.68 46.97 9.94
N ALA A 496 -29.43 48.21 9.50
CA ALA A 496 -29.09 48.54 8.11
C ALA A 496 -27.74 47.92 7.70
N GLU A 497 -26.71 48.01 8.55
CA GLU A 497 -25.43 47.32 8.35
C GLU A 497 -25.62 45.80 8.28
N LEU A 498 -26.39 45.22 9.19
CA LEU A 498 -26.64 43.78 9.22
C LEU A 498 -27.35 43.29 7.94
N LYS A 499 -28.28 44.10 7.40
CA LYS A 499 -28.92 43.85 6.09
C LYS A 499 -27.92 43.89 4.94
N LEU A 500 -27.00 44.87 4.93
CA LEU A 500 -25.94 45.00 3.93
C LEU A 500 -24.96 43.81 3.99
N TYR A 501 -24.50 43.41 5.18
CA TYR A 501 -23.66 42.22 5.35
C TYR A 501 -24.38 40.94 4.89
N LYS A 502 -25.68 40.79 5.22
CA LYS A 502 -26.50 39.65 4.77
C LYS A 502 -26.70 39.61 3.25
N GLN A 503 -26.70 40.75 2.56
CA GLN A 503 -26.66 40.82 1.10
C GLN A 503 -25.27 40.45 0.54
N LYS A 504 -24.18 40.97 1.12
CA LYS A 504 -22.80 40.62 0.71
C LYS A 504 -22.53 39.12 0.83
N VAL A 505 -22.93 38.49 1.94
CA VAL A 505 -22.81 37.03 2.13
C VAL A 505 -23.63 36.25 1.09
N LYS A 506 -24.86 36.68 0.78
CA LYS A 506 -25.66 36.05 -0.30
C LYS A 506 -24.99 36.17 -1.68
N HIS A 507 -24.35 37.30 -1.97
CA HIS A 507 -23.63 37.51 -3.23
C HIS A 507 -22.41 36.58 -3.31
N LEU A 508 -21.57 36.54 -2.28
CA LEU A 508 -20.42 35.62 -2.17
C LEU A 508 -20.82 34.14 -2.27
N MET A 509 -21.95 33.75 -1.68
CA MET A 509 -22.48 32.38 -1.82
C MET A 509 -22.92 32.06 -3.25
N TYR A 510 -23.53 33.02 -3.95
CA TYR A 510 -23.93 32.85 -5.36
C TYR A 510 -22.72 32.81 -6.29
N GLU A 511 -21.75 33.70 -6.09
CA GLU A 511 -20.47 33.74 -6.80
C GLU A 511 -19.71 32.43 -6.61
N HIS A 512 -19.51 31.97 -5.37
CA HIS A 512 -18.85 30.69 -5.09
C HIS A 512 -19.60 29.49 -5.71
N GLN A 513 -20.94 29.47 -5.65
CA GLN A 513 -21.74 28.43 -6.29
C GLN A 513 -21.63 28.46 -7.83
N THR A 514 -21.46 29.65 -8.42
CA THR A 514 -21.28 29.84 -9.87
C THR A 514 -19.89 29.36 -10.29
N ASN A 515 -18.83 29.83 -9.64
CA ASN A 515 -17.45 29.42 -9.89
C ASN A 515 -17.29 27.90 -9.72
N LEU A 516 -17.90 27.32 -8.67
CA LEU A 516 -17.89 25.87 -8.43
C LEU A 516 -18.74 25.07 -9.44
N SER A 517 -19.62 25.71 -10.22
CA SER A 517 -20.27 25.10 -11.38
C SER A 517 -19.45 25.25 -12.67
N GLU A 518 -18.77 26.39 -12.85
CA GLU A 518 -17.88 26.67 -13.98
C GLU A 518 -16.66 25.73 -13.95
N THR A 519 -15.92 25.67 -12.84
CA THR A 519 -14.79 24.75 -12.67
C THR A 519 -15.17 23.26 -12.82
N LYS A 520 -16.42 22.89 -12.51
CA LYS A 520 -16.93 21.53 -12.81
C LYS A 520 -17.15 21.30 -14.30
N ALA A 521 -17.61 22.30 -15.04
CA ALA A 521 -17.73 22.22 -16.50
C ALA A 521 -16.33 22.19 -17.16
N GLU A 522 -15.39 23.03 -16.70
CA GLU A 522 -13.99 23.03 -17.15
C GLU A 522 -13.33 21.65 -16.95
N HIS A 523 -13.43 21.08 -15.74
CA HIS A 523 -12.90 19.74 -15.46
C HIS A 523 -13.58 18.65 -16.31
N MET A 524 -14.87 18.76 -16.61
CA MET A 524 -15.58 17.82 -17.48
C MET A 524 -15.12 17.91 -18.94
N VAL A 525 -14.88 19.12 -19.45
CA VAL A 525 -14.31 19.34 -20.79
C VAL A 525 -12.86 18.83 -20.87
N ALA A 526 -12.03 19.15 -19.87
CA ALA A 526 -10.64 18.68 -19.81
C ALA A 526 -10.55 17.15 -19.71
N LEU A 527 -11.41 16.52 -18.90
CA LEU A 527 -11.51 15.05 -18.81
C LEU A 527 -11.92 14.43 -20.14
N LYS A 528 -12.88 15.05 -20.86
CA LYS A 528 -13.29 14.58 -22.17
C LYS A 528 -12.16 14.71 -23.19
N MET A 529 -11.46 15.84 -23.24
CA MET A 529 -10.31 16.02 -24.15
C MET A 529 -9.22 14.96 -23.89
N ALA A 530 -8.88 14.69 -22.62
CA ALA A 530 -7.94 13.63 -22.27
C ALA A 530 -8.43 12.22 -22.66
N GLN A 531 -9.74 11.97 -22.63
CA GLN A 531 -10.34 10.71 -23.10
C GLN A 531 -10.33 10.59 -24.63
N ASP A 532 -10.61 11.67 -25.35
CA ASP A 532 -10.56 11.73 -26.82
C ASP A 532 -9.10 11.56 -27.31
N ASP A 533 -8.13 12.21 -26.65
CA ASP A 533 -6.67 12.04 -26.89
C ASP A 533 -6.19 10.61 -26.62
N HIS A 534 -6.60 10.00 -25.51
CA HIS A 534 -6.29 8.58 -25.23
C HIS A 534 -6.91 7.66 -26.30
N THR A 535 -8.12 7.97 -26.76
CA THR A 535 -8.79 7.20 -27.82
C THR A 535 -8.06 7.33 -29.15
N LEU A 536 -7.45 8.48 -29.47
CA LEU A 536 -6.57 8.66 -30.63
C LEU A 536 -5.31 7.80 -30.49
N GLN A 537 -4.60 7.88 -29.36
CA GLN A 537 -3.39 7.09 -29.09
C GLN A 537 -3.65 5.58 -29.15
N GLU A 538 -4.78 5.10 -28.59
CA GLU A 538 -5.18 3.69 -28.68
C GLU A 538 -5.40 3.27 -30.14
N ASN A 539 -6.03 4.11 -30.96
CA ASN A 539 -6.23 3.84 -32.38
C ASN A 539 -4.92 3.83 -33.19
N GLU A 540 -3.91 4.62 -32.82
CA GLU A 540 -2.58 4.56 -33.41
C GLU A 540 -1.84 3.28 -33.01
N LEU A 541 -1.80 2.94 -31.72
CA LEU A 541 -1.24 1.68 -31.23
C LEU A 541 -1.93 0.44 -31.86
N ILE A 542 -3.22 0.52 -32.20
CA ILE A 542 -3.95 -0.52 -32.94
C ILE A 542 -3.52 -0.61 -34.41
N LYS A 543 -3.13 0.49 -35.07
CA LYS A 543 -2.55 0.47 -36.43
C LYS A 543 -1.15 -0.15 -36.39
N ASP A 544 -0.29 0.31 -35.50
CA ASP A 544 1.09 -0.19 -35.36
C ASP A 544 1.10 -1.68 -35.07
N LYS A 545 0.22 -2.14 -34.18
CA LYS A 545 0.01 -3.56 -33.85
C LYS A 545 -0.52 -4.40 -35.03
N ARG A 546 -1.14 -3.79 -36.04
CA ARG A 546 -1.53 -4.46 -37.31
C ARG A 546 -0.37 -4.48 -38.29
N GLU A 547 0.40 -3.40 -38.41
CA GLU A 547 1.59 -3.31 -39.26
C GLU A 547 2.70 -4.27 -38.80
N LEU A 548 3.03 -4.27 -37.51
CA LEU A 548 3.99 -5.21 -36.90
C LEU A 548 3.56 -6.68 -37.10
N LYS A 549 2.24 -6.96 -37.07
CA LYS A 549 1.70 -8.29 -37.38
C LYS A 549 1.73 -8.65 -38.87
N ARG A 550 1.83 -7.67 -39.79
CA ARG A 550 2.08 -7.91 -41.21
C ARG A 550 3.56 -8.25 -41.43
N LEU A 551 4.44 -7.40 -40.91
CA LEU A 551 5.91 -7.58 -40.96
C LEU A 551 6.35 -8.92 -40.34
N GLN A 552 5.80 -9.30 -39.19
CA GLN A 552 6.09 -10.60 -38.57
C GLN A 552 5.72 -11.76 -39.50
N LYS A 553 4.53 -11.72 -40.12
CA LYS A 553 4.11 -12.77 -41.08
C LYS A 553 4.98 -12.82 -42.33
N GLU A 554 5.47 -11.67 -42.80
CA GLU A 554 6.39 -11.59 -43.95
C GLU A 554 7.74 -12.24 -43.59
N GLN A 555 8.25 -12.01 -42.36
CA GLN A 555 9.45 -12.69 -41.84
C GLN A 555 9.24 -14.20 -41.61
N ASP A 556 8.13 -14.60 -40.97
CA ASP A 556 7.77 -16.02 -40.77
C ASP A 556 7.76 -16.77 -42.11
N LEU A 557 7.21 -16.16 -43.16
CA LEU A 557 7.16 -16.75 -44.51
C LEU A 557 8.55 -16.87 -45.16
N ALA A 558 9.43 -15.89 -44.94
CA ALA A 558 10.81 -15.92 -45.41
C ALA A 558 11.61 -17.06 -44.76
N HIS A 559 11.58 -17.16 -43.42
CA HIS A 559 12.24 -18.24 -42.69
C HIS A 559 11.69 -19.63 -43.06
N ILE A 560 10.38 -19.76 -43.30
CA ILE A 560 9.79 -21.01 -43.81
C ILE A 560 10.37 -21.41 -45.17
N ASN A 561 10.69 -20.46 -46.04
CA ASN A 561 11.28 -20.75 -47.36
C ASN A 561 12.78 -21.04 -47.27
N GLU A 562 13.51 -20.36 -46.39
CA GLU A 562 14.92 -20.63 -46.07
C GLU A 562 15.10 -22.05 -45.49
N ILE A 563 14.25 -22.44 -44.54
CA ILE A 563 14.23 -23.81 -43.97
C ILE A 563 13.90 -24.87 -45.03
N LYS A 564 13.09 -24.56 -46.05
CA LYS A 564 12.86 -25.49 -47.18
C LYS A 564 14.10 -25.63 -48.07
N ALA A 565 14.80 -24.53 -48.37
CA ALA A 565 16.02 -24.56 -49.17
C ALA A 565 17.12 -25.38 -48.49
N LEU A 566 17.37 -25.14 -47.20
CA LEU A 566 18.34 -25.92 -46.40
C LEU A 566 17.98 -27.41 -46.33
N LYS A 567 16.70 -27.76 -46.22
CA LYS A 567 16.25 -29.17 -46.24
C LYS A 567 16.40 -29.83 -47.61
N LEU A 568 16.24 -29.09 -48.70
CA LEU A 568 16.49 -29.60 -50.05
C LEU A 568 17.99 -29.87 -50.27
N GLN A 569 18.85 -28.92 -49.91
CA GLN A 569 20.30 -29.07 -49.99
C GLN A 569 20.80 -30.26 -49.15
N HIS A 570 20.35 -30.39 -47.89
CA HIS A 570 20.69 -31.53 -47.04
C HIS A 570 20.22 -32.86 -47.65
N MET A 571 19.09 -32.90 -48.35
CA MET A 571 18.60 -34.10 -49.04
C MET A 571 19.52 -34.49 -50.19
N GLU A 572 19.95 -33.53 -51.02
CA GLU A 572 20.91 -33.77 -52.10
C GLU A 572 22.28 -34.23 -51.56
N ASP A 573 22.77 -33.62 -50.48
CA ASP A 573 24.07 -34.00 -49.89
C ASP A 573 24.01 -35.37 -49.19
N THR A 574 22.85 -35.77 -48.67
CA THR A 574 22.61 -37.13 -48.16
C THR A 574 22.59 -38.16 -49.30
N ASP A 575 21.93 -37.86 -50.42
CA ASP A 575 21.87 -38.72 -51.60
C ASP A 575 23.27 -38.94 -52.23
N LYS A 576 24.09 -37.88 -52.32
CA LYS A 576 25.51 -37.96 -52.74
C LYS A 576 26.30 -38.90 -51.82
N LEU A 577 26.14 -38.76 -50.51
CA LEU A 577 26.87 -39.56 -49.51
C LEU A 577 26.45 -41.04 -49.52
N ILE A 578 25.16 -41.33 -49.73
CA ILE A 578 24.68 -42.71 -49.90
C ILE A 578 25.35 -43.37 -51.11
N LYS A 579 25.36 -42.69 -52.26
CA LYS A 579 25.98 -43.20 -53.50
C LYS A 579 27.49 -43.41 -53.38
N GLN A 580 28.17 -42.58 -52.58
CA GLN A 580 29.58 -42.80 -52.23
C GLN A 580 29.76 -44.11 -51.44
N PHE A 581 28.99 -44.31 -50.36
CA PHE A 581 29.08 -45.55 -49.58
C PHE A 581 28.66 -46.81 -50.36
N GLU A 582 27.66 -46.73 -51.26
CA GLU A 582 27.30 -47.83 -52.16
C GLU A 582 28.46 -48.20 -53.10
N THR A 583 29.19 -47.20 -53.62
CA THR A 583 30.36 -47.41 -54.48
C THR A 583 31.53 -48.02 -53.70
N GLU A 584 31.85 -47.48 -52.51
CA GLU A 584 32.91 -47.99 -51.64
C GLU A 584 32.65 -49.44 -51.18
N ALA A 585 31.37 -49.78 -50.89
CA ALA A 585 30.98 -51.13 -50.52
C ALA A 585 31.18 -52.12 -51.68
N ALA A 586 30.72 -51.79 -52.89
CA ALA A 586 30.89 -52.62 -54.07
C ALA A 586 32.38 -52.82 -54.45
N GLU A 587 33.19 -51.78 -54.35
CA GLU A 587 34.65 -51.89 -54.52
C GLU A 587 35.29 -52.83 -53.48
N MET A 588 34.85 -52.78 -52.23
CA MET A 588 35.38 -53.64 -51.16
C MET A 588 34.95 -55.10 -51.35
N GLU A 589 33.70 -55.36 -51.73
CA GLU A 589 33.20 -56.70 -52.05
C GLU A 589 34.01 -57.34 -53.19
N GLN A 590 34.19 -56.62 -54.30
CA GLN A 590 35.00 -57.09 -55.43
C GLN A 590 36.47 -57.38 -55.04
N LYS A 591 37.07 -56.55 -54.17
CA LYS A 591 38.44 -56.76 -53.65
C LYS A 591 38.55 -57.99 -52.74
N TYR A 592 37.47 -58.43 -52.08
CA TYR A 592 37.46 -59.68 -51.31
C TYR A 592 37.18 -60.90 -52.19
N GLU A 593 36.28 -60.80 -53.17
CA GLU A 593 35.99 -61.88 -54.11
C GLU A 593 37.23 -62.25 -54.95
N GLN A 594 37.98 -61.26 -55.46
CA GLN A 594 39.26 -61.49 -56.15
C GLN A 594 40.30 -62.21 -55.26
N LYS A 595 40.39 -61.86 -53.96
CA LYS A 595 41.27 -62.54 -53.01
C LYS A 595 40.86 -63.99 -52.76
N LEU A 596 39.55 -64.25 -52.65
CA LEU A 596 39.00 -65.58 -52.44
C LEU A 596 39.32 -66.50 -53.64
N THR A 597 39.08 -66.02 -54.86
CA THR A 597 39.41 -66.74 -56.10
C THR A 597 40.91 -67.03 -56.21
N SER A 598 41.77 -66.03 -55.96
CA SER A 598 43.23 -66.22 -56.01
C SER A 598 43.74 -67.23 -54.97
N GLN A 599 43.16 -67.25 -53.75
CA GLN A 599 43.47 -68.29 -52.75
C GLN A 599 42.99 -69.67 -53.20
N TYR A 600 41.80 -69.77 -53.79
CA TYR A 600 41.23 -71.03 -54.29
C TYR A 600 42.07 -71.64 -55.43
N GLU A 601 42.51 -70.82 -56.38
CA GLU A 601 43.42 -71.21 -57.45
C GLU A 601 44.77 -71.68 -56.90
N SER A 602 45.36 -70.96 -55.94
CA SER A 602 46.62 -71.33 -55.29
C SER A 602 46.52 -72.67 -54.53
N LEU A 603 45.43 -72.89 -53.79
CA LEU A 603 45.15 -74.15 -53.11
C LEU A 603 44.94 -75.31 -54.08
N THR A 604 44.23 -75.08 -55.19
CA THR A 604 43.98 -76.10 -56.23
C THR A 604 45.27 -76.45 -56.97
N LEU A 605 46.12 -75.46 -57.28
CA LEU A 605 47.42 -75.69 -57.88
C LEU A 605 48.33 -76.49 -56.95
N LYS A 606 48.41 -76.12 -55.66
CA LYS A 606 49.20 -76.84 -54.65
C LYS A 606 48.72 -78.29 -54.51
N HIS A 607 47.42 -78.52 -54.40
CA HIS A 607 46.87 -79.87 -54.31
C HIS A 607 47.16 -80.71 -55.56
N ARG A 608 47.09 -80.11 -56.76
CA ARG A 608 47.48 -80.79 -58.01
C ARG A 608 48.97 -81.16 -58.02
N MET A 609 49.86 -80.28 -57.56
CA MET A 609 51.29 -80.59 -57.43
C MET A 609 51.55 -81.73 -56.43
N GLU A 610 50.89 -81.72 -55.28
CA GLU A 610 50.96 -82.80 -54.28
C GLU A 610 50.49 -84.15 -54.86
N ILE A 611 49.45 -84.16 -55.70
CA ILE A 611 49.00 -85.36 -56.43
C ILE A 611 50.09 -85.83 -57.41
N THR A 612 50.62 -84.94 -58.26
CA THR A 612 51.63 -85.31 -59.26
C THR A 612 52.91 -85.85 -58.61
N GLU A 613 53.37 -85.25 -57.50
CA GLU A 613 54.53 -85.74 -56.74
C GLU A 613 54.29 -87.13 -56.14
N VAL A 614 53.06 -87.39 -55.65
CA VAL A 614 52.66 -88.72 -55.16
C VAL A 614 52.54 -89.73 -56.31
N GLU A 615 52.12 -89.33 -57.50
CA GLU A 615 52.10 -90.16 -58.70
C GLU A 615 53.51 -90.49 -59.20
N GLU A 616 54.44 -89.53 -59.26
CA GLU A 616 55.84 -89.79 -59.60
C GLU A 616 56.51 -90.73 -58.58
N ARG A 617 56.27 -90.53 -57.28
CA ARG A 617 56.77 -91.44 -56.23
C ARG A 617 56.19 -92.86 -56.39
N LYS A 618 54.89 -92.99 -56.67
CA LYS A 618 54.23 -94.30 -56.94
C LYS A 618 54.74 -94.95 -58.21
N ASN A 619 54.86 -94.21 -59.32
CA ASN A 619 55.36 -94.72 -60.59
C ASN A 619 56.82 -95.17 -60.49
N THR A 620 57.66 -94.42 -59.76
CA THR A 620 59.03 -94.84 -59.41
C THR A 620 59.03 -96.14 -58.59
N GLN A 621 58.12 -96.26 -57.60
CA GLN A 621 57.99 -97.48 -56.81
C GLN A 621 57.47 -98.67 -57.63
N ILE A 622 56.57 -98.44 -58.60
CA ILE A 622 56.09 -99.46 -59.55
C ILE A 622 57.21 -99.89 -60.50
N ALA A 623 58.00 -98.96 -61.05
CA ALA A 623 59.15 -99.30 -61.90
C ALA A 623 60.21 -100.11 -61.13
N ASN A 624 60.50 -99.75 -59.88
CA ASN A 624 61.35 -100.54 -58.99
C ASN A 624 60.73 -101.91 -58.67
N LEU A 625 59.41 -102.01 -58.49
CA LEU A 625 58.74 -103.29 -58.25
C LEU A 625 58.78 -104.19 -59.49
N ILE A 626 58.59 -103.64 -60.70
CA ILE A 626 58.74 -104.36 -61.97
C ILE A 626 60.17 -104.87 -62.11
N LYS A 627 61.17 -104.02 -61.92
CA LYS A 627 62.59 -104.42 -61.97
C LYS A 627 62.93 -105.50 -60.93
N ASN A 628 62.41 -105.37 -59.71
CA ASN A 628 62.57 -106.38 -58.67
C ASN A 628 61.83 -107.68 -59.01
N HIS A 629 60.68 -107.62 -59.70
CA HIS A 629 59.99 -108.79 -60.23
C HIS A 629 60.74 -109.42 -61.42
N GLU A 630 61.40 -108.66 -62.29
CA GLU A 630 62.27 -109.20 -63.35
C GLU A 630 63.49 -109.94 -62.76
N ILE A 631 64.13 -109.35 -61.76
CA ILE A 631 65.21 -109.99 -60.98
C ILE A 631 64.67 -111.25 -60.30
N ALA A 632 63.58 -111.15 -59.54
CA ALA A 632 62.96 -112.29 -58.86
C ALA A 632 62.44 -113.36 -59.83
N PHE A 633 62.08 -113.02 -61.08
CA PHE A 633 61.67 -113.99 -62.11
C PHE A 633 62.89 -114.68 -62.76
N ALA A 634 64.02 -113.99 -62.89
CA ALA A 634 65.29 -114.60 -63.28
C ALA A 634 65.84 -115.52 -62.16
N GLU A 635 65.74 -115.09 -60.91
CA GLU A 635 66.01 -115.92 -59.73
C GLU A 635 65.04 -117.10 -59.66
N MET A 636 63.73 -116.89 -59.88
CA MET A 636 62.72 -117.96 -59.91
C MET A 636 62.96 -118.96 -61.03
N LYS A 637 63.49 -118.53 -62.18
CA LYS A 637 63.90 -119.41 -63.29
C LYS A 637 65.13 -120.26 -62.95
N THR A 638 66.04 -119.73 -62.13
CA THR A 638 67.15 -120.49 -61.53
C THR A 638 66.62 -121.46 -60.47
N TYR A 639 65.78 -120.96 -59.56
CA TYR A 639 65.16 -121.70 -58.47
C TYR A 639 64.27 -122.86 -58.95
N TYR A 640 63.58 -122.74 -60.09
CA TYR A 640 62.84 -123.87 -60.67
C TYR A 640 63.74 -124.98 -61.24
N ASN A 641 64.97 -124.67 -61.68
CA ASN A 641 65.96 -125.72 -61.96
C ASN A 641 66.35 -126.43 -60.65
N ASP A 642 66.57 -125.68 -59.57
CA ASP A 642 66.94 -126.25 -58.26
C ASP A 642 65.80 -126.98 -57.54
N ILE A 643 64.53 -126.56 -57.71
CA ILE A 643 63.34 -127.22 -57.13
C ILE A 643 63.17 -128.64 -57.69
N THR A 644 63.52 -128.89 -58.95
CA THR A 644 63.46 -130.25 -59.51
C THR A 644 64.43 -131.22 -58.83
N LEU A 645 65.49 -130.70 -58.20
CA LEU A 645 66.39 -131.45 -57.30
C LEU A 645 65.90 -131.44 -55.84
N ASN A 646 65.35 -130.31 -55.36
CA ASN A 646 64.88 -130.12 -53.98
C ASN A 646 63.38 -130.44 -53.76
N ASN A 647 62.96 -131.55 -54.37
CA ASN A 647 62.25 -132.65 -53.70
C ASN A 647 61.58 -132.36 -52.34
N LEU A 648 60.27 -132.65 -52.28
CA LEU A 648 59.60 -133.50 -51.26
C LEU A 648 59.70 -133.16 -49.76
N SER A 649 60.49 -132.17 -49.32
CA SER A 649 60.85 -131.96 -47.92
C SER A 649 59.93 -130.97 -47.19
N LEU A 650 59.57 -129.87 -47.84
CA LEU A 650 58.97 -128.70 -47.18
C LEU A 650 57.47 -128.87 -46.84
N ILE A 651 56.76 -129.78 -47.51
CA ILE A 651 55.33 -130.08 -47.26
C ILE A 651 55.09 -130.52 -45.80
N LYS A 652 56.12 -131.04 -45.12
CA LYS A 652 56.06 -131.45 -43.72
C LYS A 652 55.89 -130.30 -42.73
N SER A 653 56.20 -129.05 -43.12
CA SER A 653 56.27 -127.90 -42.20
C SER A 653 54.93 -127.22 -41.88
N MET A 654 53.86 -127.49 -42.63
CA MET A 654 52.59 -126.74 -42.52
C MET A 654 51.69 -127.19 -41.34
N LYS A 655 52.25 -127.86 -40.33
CA LYS A 655 51.50 -128.42 -39.19
C LYS A 655 51.56 -127.58 -37.92
N ASP A 656 52.54 -126.68 -37.81
CA ASP A 656 52.87 -126.01 -36.54
C ASP A 656 52.19 -124.64 -36.37
N GLN A 657 51.42 -124.16 -37.35
CA GLN A 657 50.74 -122.84 -37.29
C GLN A 657 49.48 -122.78 -36.40
N MET A 658 49.16 -123.83 -35.62
CA MET A 658 47.97 -123.80 -34.75
C MET A 658 48.11 -122.89 -33.51
N ASP A 659 49.32 -122.55 -33.07
CA ASP A 659 49.54 -121.70 -31.89
C ASP A 659 49.20 -120.21 -32.12
N GLU A 660 49.19 -119.73 -33.37
CA GLU A 660 49.04 -118.30 -33.69
C GLU A 660 47.67 -117.72 -33.29
N MET A 661 46.61 -118.54 -33.28
CA MET A 661 45.27 -118.11 -32.87
C MET A 661 45.19 -117.63 -31.41
N ARG A 662 46.10 -118.07 -30.53
CA ARG A 662 46.03 -117.77 -29.09
C ARG A 662 46.35 -116.31 -28.75
N ASN A 663 47.14 -115.63 -29.59
CA ASN A 663 47.55 -114.23 -29.36
C ASN A 663 46.47 -113.19 -29.72
N ASN A 664 45.41 -113.58 -30.47
CA ASN A 664 44.38 -112.64 -30.90
C ASN A 664 43.37 -112.29 -29.79
N GLU A 665 43.22 -113.14 -28.77
CA GLU A 665 42.23 -112.93 -27.69
C GLU A 665 42.61 -111.75 -26.77
N GLU A 666 43.90 -111.52 -26.55
CA GLU A 666 44.38 -110.40 -25.70
C GLU A 666 44.23 -109.04 -26.38
N ARG A 667 44.39 -108.96 -27.72
CA ARG A 667 44.16 -107.72 -28.49
C ARG A 667 42.73 -107.22 -28.35
N MET A 668 41.74 -108.11 -28.51
CA MET A 668 40.32 -107.79 -28.32
C MET A 668 40.02 -107.24 -26.92
N LYS A 669 40.59 -107.87 -25.87
CA LYS A 669 40.42 -107.44 -24.47
C LYS A 669 41.07 -106.08 -24.17
N LYS A 670 42.02 -105.61 -25.00
CA LYS A 670 42.63 -104.28 -24.88
C LYS A 670 41.75 -103.19 -25.50
N GLN A 671 41.28 -103.39 -26.74
CA GLN A 671 40.42 -102.44 -27.44
C GLN A 671 39.12 -102.13 -26.66
N VAL A 672 38.51 -103.13 -26.03
CA VAL A 672 37.31 -102.93 -25.19
C VAL A 672 37.59 -101.99 -24.00
N ARG A 673 38.79 -102.01 -23.42
CA ARG A 673 39.17 -101.10 -22.31
C ARG A 673 39.43 -99.67 -22.82
N GLU A 674 40.10 -99.56 -23.96
CA GLU A 674 40.38 -98.28 -24.64
C GLU A 674 39.05 -97.57 -25.01
N LEU A 675 38.11 -98.27 -25.67
CA LEU A 675 36.76 -97.77 -25.96
C LEU A 675 35.93 -97.42 -24.71
N THR A 676 36.12 -98.15 -23.60
CA THR A 676 35.44 -97.85 -22.32
C THR A 676 35.98 -96.57 -21.66
N THR A 677 37.26 -96.25 -21.87
CA THR A 677 37.84 -94.97 -21.39
C THR A 677 37.45 -93.80 -22.29
N GLU A 678 37.38 -94.00 -23.60
CA GLU A 678 36.86 -92.98 -24.53
C GLU A 678 35.39 -92.63 -24.26
N ASN A 679 34.50 -93.62 -24.07
CA ASN A 679 33.09 -93.36 -23.72
C ASN A 679 32.93 -92.53 -22.44
N LYS A 680 33.78 -92.76 -21.42
CA LYS A 680 33.79 -91.93 -20.20
C LYS A 680 34.27 -90.51 -20.45
N LYS A 681 35.21 -90.32 -21.39
CA LYS A 681 35.68 -88.99 -21.79
C LYS A 681 34.59 -88.23 -22.57
N TYR A 682 34.01 -88.83 -23.60
CA TYR A 682 32.91 -88.21 -24.36
C TYR A 682 31.71 -87.87 -23.48
N SER A 683 31.38 -88.70 -22.48
CA SER A 683 30.33 -88.38 -21.50
C SER A 683 30.65 -87.18 -20.60
N ALA A 684 31.93 -86.85 -20.37
CA ALA A 684 32.33 -85.65 -19.65
C ALA A 684 32.36 -84.42 -20.57
N ASP A 685 32.88 -84.58 -21.78
CA ASP A 685 32.92 -83.53 -22.81
C ASP A 685 31.51 -83.05 -23.17
N ILE A 686 30.55 -83.96 -23.36
CA ILE A 686 29.13 -83.64 -23.57
C ILE A 686 28.58 -82.77 -22.42
N LYS A 687 28.84 -83.15 -21.17
CA LYS A 687 28.34 -82.40 -20.01
C LYS A 687 28.94 -81.00 -19.92
N MET A 688 30.23 -80.84 -20.25
CA MET A 688 30.86 -79.52 -20.34
C MET A 688 30.24 -78.67 -21.47
N HIS A 689 29.84 -79.28 -22.58
CA HIS A 689 29.12 -78.59 -23.65
C HIS A 689 27.67 -78.22 -23.26
N GLU A 690 26.95 -79.06 -22.50
CA GLU A 690 25.63 -78.72 -21.94
C GLU A 690 25.70 -77.53 -20.97
N GLU A 691 26.66 -77.52 -20.05
CA GLU A 691 26.88 -76.41 -19.11
C GLU A 691 27.29 -75.11 -19.85
N SER A 692 28.09 -75.23 -20.92
CA SER A 692 28.44 -74.13 -21.81
C SER A 692 27.23 -73.58 -22.58
N LEU A 693 26.39 -74.46 -23.12
CA LEU A 693 25.16 -74.09 -23.83
C LEU A 693 24.18 -73.35 -22.91
N ALA A 694 24.02 -73.82 -21.67
CA ALA A 694 23.20 -73.14 -20.66
C ALA A 694 23.73 -71.75 -20.30
N ASN A 695 25.06 -71.55 -20.30
CA ASN A 695 25.69 -70.24 -20.11
C ASN A 695 25.43 -69.31 -21.31
N PHE A 696 25.63 -69.78 -22.54
CA PHE A 696 25.36 -68.98 -23.75
C PHE A 696 23.88 -68.59 -23.88
N THR A 697 22.94 -69.48 -23.54
CA THR A 697 21.50 -69.17 -23.50
C THR A 697 21.18 -68.03 -22.51
N ARG A 698 21.83 -67.99 -21.34
CA ARG A 698 21.70 -66.88 -20.38
C ARG A 698 22.31 -65.58 -20.92
N GLN A 699 23.44 -65.65 -21.60
CA GLN A 699 24.08 -64.48 -22.22
C GLN A 699 23.21 -63.89 -23.34
N LEU A 700 22.60 -64.73 -24.18
CA LEU A 700 21.62 -64.31 -25.20
C LEU A 700 20.40 -63.60 -24.56
N ALA A 701 19.83 -64.16 -23.49
CA ALA A 701 18.71 -63.53 -22.79
C ALA A 701 19.05 -62.17 -22.19
N ASN A 702 20.28 -61.99 -21.67
CA ASN A 702 20.77 -60.68 -21.22
C ASN A 702 20.96 -59.71 -22.39
N TYR A 703 21.59 -60.16 -23.49
CA TYR A 703 21.81 -59.34 -24.68
C TYR A 703 20.49 -58.82 -25.31
N GLU A 704 19.46 -59.66 -25.35
CA GLU A 704 18.12 -59.26 -25.84
C GLU A 704 17.49 -58.16 -24.94
N LYS A 705 17.68 -58.26 -23.63
CA LYS A 705 17.23 -57.27 -22.64
C LYS A 705 18.02 -55.96 -22.72
N ASP A 706 19.33 -56.02 -22.94
CA ASP A 706 20.19 -54.86 -23.09
C ASP A 706 19.92 -54.13 -24.42
N LYS A 707 19.70 -54.88 -25.50
CA LYS A 707 19.23 -54.39 -26.81
C LYS A 707 17.88 -53.66 -26.69
N GLN A 708 16.92 -54.21 -25.95
CA GLN A 708 15.64 -53.53 -25.71
C GLN A 708 15.80 -52.27 -24.83
N SER A 709 16.72 -52.31 -23.87
CA SER A 709 17.07 -51.15 -23.03
C SER A 709 17.73 -50.04 -23.86
N LEU A 710 18.62 -50.39 -24.79
CA LEU A 710 19.26 -49.48 -25.74
C LEU A 710 18.28 -48.82 -26.71
N ILE A 711 17.25 -49.54 -27.17
CA ILE A 711 16.16 -48.97 -27.96
C ILE A 711 15.39 -47.91 -27.15
N ASN A 712 15.11 -48.18 -25.88
CA ASN A 712 14.41 -47.25 -25.00
C ASN A 712 15.25 -46.02 -24.62
N THR A 713 16.56 -46.17 -24.38
CA THR A 713 17.44 -45.02 -24.12
C THR A 713 17.66 -44.18 -25.38
N LYS A 714 17.81 -44.79 -26.57
CA LYS A 714 17.85 -44.05 -27.85
C LYS A 714 16.57 -43.24 -28.10
N LYS A 715 15.39 -43.78 -27.76
CA LYS A 715 14.11 -43.04 -27.84
C LYS A 715 14.08 -41.84 -26.88
N ARG A 716 14.53 -42.01 -25.63
CA ARG A 716 14.63 -40.88 -24.68
C ARG A 716 15.63 -39.82 -25.15
N LEU A 717 16.80 -40.25 -25.64
CA LEU A 717 17.82 -39.35 -26.18
C LEU A 717 17.29 -38.51 -27.35
N ALA A 718 16.56 -39.12 -28.29
CA ALA A 718 15.96 -38.39 -29.42
C ALA A 718 14.93 -37.33 -28.98
N ILE A 719 14.16 -37.60 -27.92
CA ILE A 719 13.23 -36.62 -27.33
C ILE A 719 14.03 -35.50 -26.64
N THR A 720 14.95 -35.84 -25.73
CA THR A 720 15.77 -34.86 -25.00
C THR A 720 16.60 -33.98 -25.93
N ASN A 721 17.12 -34.49 -27.04
CA ASN A 721 17.85 -33.70 -28.03
C ASN A 721 16.94 -32.73 -28.79
N LYS A 722 15.68 -33.10 -29.04
CA LYS A 722 14.69 -32.19 -29.64
C LYS A 722 14.31 -31.08 -28.65
N ASP A 723 14.10 -31.44 -27.38
CA ASP A 723 13.78 -30.47 -26.33
C ASP A 723 14.95 -29.51 -26.07
N PHE A 724 16.19 -29.99 -26.17
CA PHE A 724 17.41 -29.17 -26.10
C PHE A 724 17.50 -28.15 -27.24
N GLU A 725 17.32 -28.54 -28.51
CA GLU A 725 17.37 -27.58 -29.63
C GLU A 725 16.21 -26.57 -29.56
N ASN A 726 15.02 -26.96 -29.09
CA ASN A 726 13.92 -26.01 -28.83
C ASN A 726 14.32 -24.96 -27.77
N LEU A 727 14.82 -25.42 -26.61
CA LEU A 727 15.23 -24.54 -25.50
C LEU A 727 16.40 -23.61 -25.88
N LYS A 728 17.33 -24.11 -26.69
CA LYS A 728 18.44 -23.32 -27.24
C LYS A 728 17.93 -22.20 -28.14
N TRP A 729 17.02 -22.49 -29.07
CA TRP A 729 16.40 -21.47 -29.93
C TRP A 729 15.58 -20.44 -29.11
N GLU A 730 14.83 -20.89 -28.11
CA GLU A 730 14.12 -19.99 -27.20
C GLU A 730 15.08 -19.07 -26.43
N ASN A 731 16.24 -19.57 -26.00
CA ASN A 731 17.28 -18.78 -25.34
C ASN A 731 17.92 -17.75 -26.29
N GLU A 732 18.32 -18.15 -27.50
CA GLU A 732 18.87 -17.26 -28.54
C GLU A 732 17.90 -16.10 -28.86
N VAL A 733 16.59 -16.39 -28.95
CA VAL A 733 15.54 -15.38 -29.16
C VAL A 733 15.34 -14.47 -27.94
N LEU A 734 15.55 -14.96 -26.72
CA LEU A 734 15.49 -14.17 -25.49
C LEU A 734 16.71 -13.25 -25.33
N GLU A 735 17.90 -13.71 -25.68
CA GLU A 735 19.14 -12.93 -25.66
C GLU A 735 19.05 -11.73 -26.62
N LEU A 736 18.65 -11.96 -27.87
CA LEU A 736 18.43 -10.89 -28.87
C LEU A 736 17.39 -9.84 -28.39
N ARG A 737 16.34 -10.28 -27.68
CA ARG A 737 15.34 -9.37 -27.07
C ARG A 737 15.92 -8.58 -25.90
N PHE A 738 16.76 -9.21 -25.08
CA PHE A 738 17.44 -8.57 -23.96
C PHE A 738 18.43 -7.51 -24.43
N GLU A 739 19.26 -7.79 -25.44
CA GLU A 739 20.18 -6.83 -26.04
C GLU A 739 19.44 -5.61 -26.61
N LYS A 740 18.36 -5.84 -27.38
CA LYS A 740 17.53 -4.75 -27.91
C LYS A 740 16.95 -3.86 -26.80
N CYS A 741 16.34 -4.47 -25.77
CA CYS A 741 15.77 -3.73 -24.64
C CYS A 741 16.86 -2.97 -23.84
N GLN A 742 18.06 -3.55 -23.71
CA GLN A 742 19.19 -2.87 -23.09
C GLN A 742 19.67 -1.67 -23.92
N SER A 743 19.68 -1.78 -25.25
CA SER A 743 19.99 -0.68 -26.17
C SER A 743 18.97 0.47 -26.05
N GLU A 744 17.68 0.17 -26.13
CA GLU A 744 16.58 1.13 -25.97
C GLU A 744 16.65 1.86 -24.61
N ARG A 745 16.95 1.13 -23.52
CA ARG A 745 17.19 1.70 -22.18
C ARG A 745 18.39 2.65 -22.18
N ASN A 746 19.50 2.28 -22.81
CA ASN A 746 20.73 3.07 -22.85
C ASN A 746 20.53 4.36 -23.67
N GLU A 747 19.81 4.28 -24.80
CA GLU A 747 19.44 5.43 -25.61
C GLU A 747 18.52 6.39 -24.84
N LEU A 748 17.48 5.86 -24.19
CA LEU A 748 16.54 6.67 -23.39
C LEU A 748 17.24 7.38 -22.23
N HIS A 749 18.15 6.69 -21.53
CA HIS A 749 18.97 7.29 -20.48
C HIS A 749 19.88 8.41 -21.03
N SER A 750 20.51 8.18 -22.18
CA SER A 750 21.37 9.18 -22.84
C SER A 750 20.59 10.43 -23.24
N ARG A 751 19.40 10.26 -23.82
CA ARG A 751 18.48 11.37 -24.17
C ARG A 751 18.02 12.13 -22.92
N PHE A 752 17.71 11.43 -21.83
CA PHE A 752 17.29 12.04 -20.55
C PHE A 752 18.40 12.92 -19.95
N VAL A 753 19.65 12.41 -19.90
CA VAL A 753 20.81 13.17 -19.42
C VAL A 753 21.07 14.40 -20.30
N ALA A 754 21.02 14.25 -21.63
CA ALA A 754 21.20 15.37 -22.55
C ALA A 754 20.14 16.46 -22.37
N ALA A 755 18.87 16.09 -22.22
CA ALA A 755 17.77 17.03 -22.00
C ALA A 755 17.89 17.79 -20.66
N ILE A 756 18.36 17.13 -19.60
CA ILE A 756 18.64 17.79 -18.30
C ILE A 756 19.77 18.81 -18.45
N LEU A 757 20.88 18.45 -19.11
CA LEU A 757 22.02 19.35 -19.31
C LEU A 757 21.64 20.56 -20.17
N GLU A 758 20.87 20.37 -21.24
CA GLU A 758 20.39 21.48 -22.08
C GLU A 758 19.43 22.40 -21.30
N LEU A 759 18.54 21.84 -20.47
CA LEU A 759 17.66 22.62 -19.62
C LEU A 759 18.44 23.43 -18.57
N GLN A 760 19.41 22.81 -17.89
CA GLN A 760 20.29 23.45 -16.92
C GLN A 760 21.14 24.57 -17.55
N GLN A 761 21.64 24.37 -18.77
CA GLN A 761 22.38 25.40 -19.50
C GLN A 761 21.46 26.59 -19.84
N LYS A 762 20.23 26.34 -20.31
CA LYS A 762 19.25 27.38 -20.66
C LYS A 762 18.72 28.14 -19.45
N THR A 763 18.59 27.52 -18.27
CA THR A 763 18.22 28.22 -17.03
C THR A 763 19.42 28.94 -16.42
N GLY A 764 20.60 28.33 -16.39
CA GLY A 764 21.85 28.95 -15.91
C GLY A 764 22.18 30.24 -16.67
N LEU A 765 22.11 30.24 -18.00
CA LEU A 765 22.30 31.43 -18.83
C LEU A 765 21.30 32.56 -18.52
N LYS A 766 20.05 32.22 -18.15
CA LYS A 766 19.07 33.22 -17.71
C LYS A 766 19.38 33.76 -16.31
N ASN A 767 19.77 32.89 -15.37
CA ASN A 767 20.09 33.28 -14.01
C ASN A 767 21.28 34.24 -13.99
N VAL A 768 22.39 33.89 -14.67
CA VAL A 768 23.57 34.77 -14.78
C VAL A 768 23.24 36.12 -15.44
N LEU A 769 22.30 36.16 -16.40
CA LEU A 769 21.85 37.39 -17.03
C LEU A 769 20.87 38.21 -16.16
N LEU A 770 20.19 37.59 -15.20
CA LEU A 770 19.38 38.26 -14.18
C LEU A 770 20.27 38.78 -13.05
N GLU A 771 21.21 37.97 -12.56
CA GLU A 771 22.22 38.34 -11.56
C GLU A 771 23.00 39.58 -12.00
N LYS A 772 23.57 39.59 -13.21
CA LYS A 772 24.28 40.77 -13.76
C LYS A 772 23.40 42.01 -14.00
N LYS A 773 22.08 41.84 -14.08
CA LYS A 773 21.14 42.96 -14.11
C LYS A 773 20.84 43.47 -12.71
N LEU A 774 20.76 42.59 -11.72
CA LEU A 774 20.50 42.90 -10.32
C LEU A 774 21.72 43.61 -9.70
N GLU A 775 22.92 43.06 -9.91
CA GLU A 775 24.24 43.66 -9.63
C GLU A 775 24.30 45.10 -10.15
N LYS A 776 24.12 45.30 -11.47
CA LYS A 776 24.15 46.63 -12.09
C LYS A 776 23.03 47.58 -11.63
N LEU A 777 21.91 47.06 -11.13
CA LEU A 777 20.87 47.89 -10.52
C LEU A 777 21.21 48.26 -9.06
N SER A 778 21.94 47.40 -8.33
CA SER A 778 22.50 47.71 -7.01
C SER A 778 23.57 48.79 -7.13
N ASP A 779 24.52 48.65 -8.06
CA ASP A 779 25.55 49.67 -8.35
C ASP A 779 24.93 51.06 -8.59
N LEU A 780 23.85 51.09 -9.38
CA LEU A 780 23.11 52.31 -9.70
C LEU A 780 22.31 52.86 -8.51
N LEU A 781 21.83 52.00 -7.62
CA LEU A 781 21.14 52.42 -6.39
C LEU A 781 22.13 53.00 -5.38
N GLU A 782 23.24 52.32 -5.11
CA GLU A 782 24.31 52.80 -4.22
C GLU A 782 24.89 54.14 -4.70
N GLN A 783 25.13 54.30 -6.00
CA GLN A 783 25.56 55.57 -6.59
C GLN A 783 24.54 56.70 -6.40
N ARG A 784 23.23 56.39 -6.39
CA ARG A 784 22.17 57.38 -6.15
C ARG A 784 22.00 57.70 -4.68
N GLU A 785 22.10 56.72 -3.79
CA GLU A 785 22.05 56.95 -2.34
C GLU A 785 23.27 57.75 -1.86
N ALA A 786 24.46 57.52 -2.43
CA ALA A 786 25.64 58.35 -2.19
C ALA A 786 25.42 59.80 -2.63
N GLN A 787 24.94 60.03 -3.86
CA GLN A 787 24.62 61.37 -4.38
C GLN A 787 23.55 62.10 -3.53
N ILE A 788 22.51 61.39 -3.10
CA ILE A 788 21.46 61.95 -2.22
C ILE A 788 22.06 62.32 -0.85
N SER A 789 22.90 61.46 -0.28
CA SER A 789 23.56 61.69 1.01
C SER A 789 24.50 62.89 0.99
N GLU A 790 25.28 63.05 -0.08
CA GLU A 790 26.15 64.21 -0.30
C GLU A 790 25.35 65.52 -0.40
N VAL A 791 24.28 65.54 -1.21
CA VAL A 791 23.41 66.71 -1.36
C VAL A 791 22.69 67.07 -0.06
N LEU A 792 22.23 66.08 0.72
CA LEU A 792 21.61 66.32 2.02
C LEU A 792 22.59 66.87 3.06
N ALA A 793 23.84 66.39 3.07
CA ALA A 793 24.88 66.92 3.94
C ALA A 793 25.26 68.37 3.57
N ALA A 794 25.34 68.67 2.27
CA ALA A 794 25.66 70.02 1.78
C ALA A 794 24.54 71.05 2.05
N ALA A 795 23.27 70.62 2.06
CA ALA A 795 22.12 71.51 2.16
C ALA A 795 21.80 72.03 3.58
N GLN A 796 22.38 71.43 4.64
CA GLN A 796 22.17 71.80 6.06
C GLN A 796 20.69 71.93 6.50
N LEU A 797 19.80 71.15 5.89
CA LEU A 797 18.37 71.14 6.21
C LEU A 797 18.09 70.38 7.52
N ASP A 798 17.02 70.74 8.21
CA ASP A 798 16.54 69.99 9.39
C ASP A 798 16.28 68.51 9.01
N PRO A 799 16.98 67.54 9.64
CA PRO A 799 16.78 66.12 9.37
C PRO A 799 15.33 65.67 9.58
N MET A 800 14.60 66.25 10.53
CA MET A 800 13.21 65.86 10.79
C MET A 800 12.26 66.36 9.68
N ALA A 801 12.46 67.57 9.16
CA ALA A 801 11.75 68.06 7.97
C ALA A 801 12.05 67.19 6.74
N VAL A 802 13.32 66.84 6.49
CA VAL A 802 13.74 65.99 5.36
C VAL A 802 13.12 64.59 5.45
N ILE A 803 13.20 63.91 6.61
CA ILE A 803 12.62 62.58 6.81
C ILE A 803 11.10 62.61 6.59
N ASN A 804 10.40 63.64 7.08
CA ASN A 804 8.96 63.79 6.87
C ASN A 804 8.60 64.12 5.40
N ALA A 805 9.45 64.84 4.67
CA ALA A 805 9.27 65.09 3.24
C ALA A 805 9.48 63.81 2.41
N ASN A 806 10.57 63.08 2.65
CA ASN A 806 10.86 61.80 2.00
C ASN A 806 9.75 60.78 2.26
N LYS A 807 9.30 60.63 3.52
CA LYS A 807 8.19 59.73 3.86
C LYS A 807 6.88 60.11 3.19
N LYS A 808 6.60 61.41 2.96
CA LYS A 808 5.44 61.85 2.16
C LYS A 808 5.60 61.54 0.67
N LEU A 809 6.80 61.70 0.12
CA LEU A 809 7.11 61.39 -1.28
C LEU A 809 7.05 59.88 -1.56
N GLU A 810 7.61 59.05 -0.67
CA GLU A 810 7.54 57.59 -0.69
C GLU A 810 6.08 57.10 -0.65
N ASN A 811 5.26 57.64 0.26
CA ASN A 811 3.82 57.35 0.29
C ASN A 811 3.09 57.79 -0.99
N MET A 812 3.55 58.83 -1.68
CA MET A 812 3.00 59.23 -2.99
C MET A 812 3.45 58.27 -4.11
N LEU A 813 4.72 57.85 -4.10
CA LEU A 813 5.28 56.91 -5.07
C LEU A 813 4.61 55.55 -4.94
N ASN A 814 4.43 55.03 -3.72
CA ASN A 814 3.75 53.76 -3.48
C ASN A 814 2.28 53.80 -3.97
N ARG A 815 1.54 54.88 -3.69
CA ARG A 815 0.18 55.08 -4.24
C ARG A 815 0.15 55.13 -5.77
N LYS A 816 1.14 55.78 -6.40
CA LYS A 816 1.26 55.81 -7.87
C LYS A 816 1.63 54.44 -8.45
N ASN A 817 2.50 53.68 -7.78
CA ASN A 817 2.90 52.34 -8.19
C ASN A 817 1.73 51.36 -8.12
N SER A 818 0.94 51.37 -7.04
CA SER A 818 -0.31 50.61 -6.95
C SER A 818 -1.27 51.01 -8.08
N ALA A 819 -1.54 52.30 -8.27
CA ALA A 819 -2.42 52.75 -9.36
C ALA A 819 -1.92 52.35 -10.76
N ILE A 820 -0.60 52.26 -10.98
CA ILE A 820 -0.02 51.75 -12.23
C ILE A 820 -0.25 50.24 -12.36
N GLN A 821 -0.12 49.46 -11.29
CA GLN A 821 -0.43 48.03 -11.27
C GLN A 821 -1.91 47.78 -11.53
N ASP A 822 -2.81 48.51 -10.84
CA ASP A 822 -4.26 48.45 -11.02
C ASP A 822 -4.67 48.77 -12.47
N LEU A 823 -4.09 49.83 -13.06
CA LEU A 823 -4.36 50.20 -14.45
C LEU A 823 -3.78 49.21 -15.47
N GLN A 824 -2.61 48.60 -15.20
CA GLN A 824 -2.09 47.52 -16.05
C GLN A 824 -2.96 46.25 -15.97
N TYR A 825 -3.52 45.97 -14.79
CA TYR A 825 -4.40 44.84 -14.52
C TYR A 825 -5.79 45.01 -15.15
N GLU A 826 -6.39 46.20 -15.07
CA GLU A 826 -7.64 46.51 -15.78
C GLU A 826 -7.43 46.62 -17.30
N LEU A 827 -6.28 47.11 -17.79
CA LEU A 827 -5.96 47.04 -19.22
C LEU A 827 -5.85 45.58 -19.68
N ALA A 828 -5.20 44.71 -18.90
CA ALA A 828 -5.11 43.28 -19.17
C ALA A 828 -6.49 42.60 -19.21
N LYS A 829 -7.38 42.93 -18.26
CA LYS A 829 -8.78 42.50 -18.22
C LYS A 829 -9.53 42.85 -19.50
N VAL A 830 -9.45 44.12 -19.92
CA VAL A 830 -10.16 44.62 -21.10
C VAL A 830 -9.61 44.00 -22.39
N CYS A 831 -8.29 43.88 -22.55
CA CYS A 831 -7.69 43.20 -23.70
C CYS A 831 -8.08 41.71 -23.77
N LYS A 832 -8.12 41.02 -22.62
CA LYS A 832 -8.54 39.61 -22.53
C LYS A 832 -10.03 39.44 -22.87
N ALA A 833 -10.90 40.25 -22.26
CA ALA A 833 -12.34 40.24 -22.52
C ALA A 833 -12.65 40.54 -24.00
N HIS A 834 -11.91 41.46 -24.63
CA HIS A 834 -11.98 41.72 -26.07
C HIS A 834 -11.61 40.49 -26.92
N ASP A 835 -10.50 39.83 -26.63
CA ASP A 835 -10.05 38.67 -27.41
C ASP A 835 -10.93 37.42 -27.21
N ASP A 836 -11.50 37.23 -26.01
CA ASP A 836 -12.48 36.16 -25.73
C ASP A 836 -13.87 36.48 -26.32
N LEU A 837 -14.29 37.75 -26.35
CA LEU A 837 -15.47 38.21 -27.10
C LEU A 837 -15.29 37.95 -28.60
N LEU A 838 -14.13 38.27 -29.17
CA LEU A 838 -13.82 37.98 -30.58
C LEU A 838 -13.88 36.48 -30.87
N ARG A 839 -13.30 35.62 -30.01
CA ARG A 839 -13.42 34.15 -30.14
C ARG A 839 -14.87 33.68 -30.10
N THR A 840 -15.69 34.27 -29.23
CA THR A 840 -17.11 33.93 -29.08
C THR A 840 -17.93 34.30 -30.32
N TYR A 841 -17.68 35.49 -30.89
CA TYR A 841 -18.29 35.87 -32.18
C TYR A 841 -17.78 35.02 -33.33
N GLU A 842 -16.48 34.72 -33.41
CA GLU A 842 -15.91 33.82 -34.43
C GLU A 842 -16.57 32.42 -34.38
N ALA A 843 -16.80 31.88 -33.18
CA ALA A 843 -17.48 30.60 -32.98
C ALA A 843 -18.96 30.66 -33.37
N LYS A 844 -19.69 31.72 -32.98
CA LYS A 844 -21.12 31.87 -33.32
C LYS A 844 -21.35 32.11 -34.81
N LEU A 845 -20.49 32.86 -35.49
CA LEU A 845 -20.56 33.03 -36.95
C LEU A 845 -20.38 31.68 -37.66
N GLN A 846 -19.42 30.87 -37.21
CA GLN A 846 -19.21 29.52 -37.71
C GLN A 846 -20.40 28.57 -37.41
N GLU A 847 -21.05 28.71 -36.24
CA GLU A 847 -22.27 27.96 -35.89
C GLU A 847 -23.46 28.31 -36.81
N TYR A 848 -23.60 29.58 -37.20
CA TYR A 848 -24.57 30.02 -38.22
C TYR A 848 -24.11 29.79 -39.67
N GLY A 849 -22.99 29.10 -39.89
CA GLY A 849 -22.48 28.74 -41.21
C GLY A 849 -21.81 29.88 -41.99
N ILE A 850 -21.62 31.06 -41.39
CA ILE A 850 -21.02 32.25 -42.01
C ILE A 850 -19.48 32.11 -41.99
N PRO A 851 -18.79 31.96 -43.13
CA PRO A 851 -17.34 31.84 -43.18
C PRO A 851 -16.66 33.16 -42.76
N LYS A 852 -15.52 33.07 -42.05
CA LYS A 852 -14.74 34.24 -41.60
C LYS A 852 -14.29 35.17 -42.75
N SER A 853 -14.27 34.69 -43.99
CA SER A 853 -13.97 35.46 -45.19
C SER A 853 -15.07 36.44 -45.61
N GLU A 854 -16.33 36.22 -45.21
CA GLU A 854 -17.47 37.08 -45.59
C GLU A 854 -17.56 38.38 -44.77
N LEU A 855 -16.81 38.47 -43.66
CA LEU A 855 -16.83 39.63 -42.76
C LEU A 855 -16.25 40.91 -43.39
N GLY A 856 -15.47 40.82 -44.46
CA GLY A 856 -14.88 41.97 -45.17
C GLY A 856 -13.78 42.74 -44.43
N PHE A 857 -13.62 42.56 -43.12
CA PHE A 857 -12.55 43.14 -42.30
C PHE A 857 -11.92 42.10 -41.37
N GLN A 858 -10.67 42.33 -40.97
CA GLN A 858 -9.96 41.49 -40.00
C GLN A 858 -9.87 42.21 -38.64
N PRO A 859 -10.44 41.66 -37.55
CA PRO A 859 -10.46 42.33 -36.26
C PRO A 859 -9.05 42.42 -35.65
N LEU A 860 -8.67 43.62 -35.18
CA LEU A 860 -7.34 43.92 -34.67
C LEU A 860 -7.14 43.33 -33.27
N LYS A 861 -6.42 42.21 -33.17
CA LYS A 861 -6.04 41.61 -31.87
C LYS A 861 -4.94 42.43 -31.20
N VAL A 862 -5.18 42.88 -29.97
CA VAL A 862 -4.29 43.80 -29.25
C VAL A 862 -3.05 43.05 -28.77
N LYS A 863 -1.94 43.15 -29.51
CA LYS A 863 -0.62 42.70 -29.06
C LYS A 863 -0.13 43.59 -27.91
N ALA A 864 -0.52 43.25 -26.69
CA ALA A 864 -0.07 43.92 -25.48
C ALA A 864 1.46 44.01 -25.45
N ILE A 865 1.98 45.23 -25.30
CA ILE A 865 3.43 45.48 -25.36
C ILE A 865 4.08 44.92 -24.08
N THR A 866 5.11 44.09 -24.26
CA THR A 866 5.98 43.50 -23.21
C THR A 866 5.36 42.57 -22.16
N ALA A 867 4.06 42.59 -21.88
CA ALA A 867 3.44 41.69 -20.91
C ALA A 867 2.98 40.34 -21.52
N LYS A 868 3.55 39.22 -21.07
CA LYS A 868 3.01 37.88 -21.34
C LYS A 868 1.82 37.62 -20.42
N LEU A 869 0.61 37.91 -20.90
CA LEU A 869 -0.63 37.54 -20.21
C LEU A 869 -0.82 36.01 -20.21
N GLY A 870 -1.27 35.48 -19.08
CA GLY A 870 -1.52 34.05 -18.90
C GLY A 870 -2.75 33.59 -19.68
N LEU A 871 -2.64 32.44 -20.35
CA LEU A 871 -3.72 31.82 -21.14
C LEU A 871 -4.75 31.08 -20.26
N GLY A 872 -5.23 31.74 -19.19
CA GLY A 872 -6.35 31.25 -18.38
C GLY A 872 -7.70 31.79 -18.91
N PRO A 873 -8.81 31.03 -18.78
CA PRO A 873 -10.14 31.46 -19.22
C PRO A 873 -10.67 32.68 -18.43
N ALA A 874 -11.77 33.28 -18.92
CA ALA A 874 -12.12 34.68 -18.69
C ALA A 874 -12.24 35.13 -17.21
N GLY A 875 -12.77 34.31 -16.31
CA GLY A 875 -13.33 34.75 -15.01
C GLY A 875 -12.39 35.48 -14.03
N LEU A 876 -11.10 35.12 -13.94
CA LEU A 876 -10.21 35.64 -12.90
C LEU A 876 -9.60 37.02 -13.22
N VAL A 877 -10.37 38.08 -12.93
CA VAL A 877 -9.84 39.42 -12.64
C VAL A 877 -10.55 40.02 -11.40
N THR A 878 -10.33 39.36 -10.27
CA THR A 878 -10.58 39.87 -8.90
C THR A 878 -9.25 39.97 -8.14
N MET A 879 -9.11 41.04 -7.33
CA MET A 879 -7.82 41.53 -6.84
C MET A 879 -7.09 40.54 -5.92
N ASN A 880 -5.76 40.53 -6.02
CA ASN A 880 -4.86 39.90 -5.05
C ASN A 880 -3.76 40.90 -4.65
N HIS A 881 -4.04 41.66 -3.59
CA HIS A 881 -3.05 42.09 -2.59
C HIS A 881 -3.74 42.22 -1.24
#